data_AF-A0A2M7EL96-F1
#
_entry.id   AF-A0A2M7EL96-F1
#
_cell.length_a   1.000
_cell.length_b   1.000
_cell.length_c   1.000
_cell.angle_alpha   90.00
_cell.angle_beta   90.00
_cell.angle_gamma   90.00
#
_symmetry.space_group_name_H-M   'P 1'
#
loop_
_entity.id
_entity.type
_entity.pdbx_description
1 polymer ?
#
loop_
_entity_poly.entity_id
_entity_poly.type
_entity_poly.pdbx_seq_one_letter_code
_entity_poly.pdbx_strand_id
1 'polypeptide(L)'
;MDWIYQTLQWYFALMCLGVVFFGITKKLFHGFFDQGYAFSKTIGLLFLSYGVFLLSNLHILPFHELTLYLLLACAIGIGYWIQRNQKKEKINWIIFICEEFLFIAALFLWTYVRGQEPSIRGLEKFMDFGFMKSILRTSYFPPLDMWYAKLPINYYYFGHLTGAVQIKLSGIPAEIGYNLILATIFAQSIVSTFSLVTQIVYSYGRKLKNAAFFGLIGTWILNFGGNLHTIYLFTSGYPAEKPIPFWEILSSYNPAKYWYPNATRFIPFTIHEFPSYSYVVADLHGHVFDILFVLVTLALLFILFTKSVRANSPQHTVRAGRDLPLQITLLGFMSAVHYMTNAFDGPIYLLLTSVFLLLIFRFSRMFVIHIGILIGSFILFSLPFSVHFKPFVTAIGVNCSPSFLTDIGKLGPFLFEKGNCQPDELWMLFVLWGFFFISFLLFIWGKAAEKYKEHATDDYIFILFTFGIFLILIPEFFYIKDIYPAHFRANTMFKMGYQAFMMMSIASTYTFFVISRHISPNTLLKKIIWIVPFLFVGVYMFYAAPSYYGNPQKTPQLNGTTWLSIQNTDTQEIIAYLNKHITGQPVILEAQGDSYTDFNHVSAYTGLPTVAGWWVHEWLWRGSADAVGKRIPDVVALYESKDIKQTRKLLKKYDVSYVIVSTLERQKYKELQEAKFTKLGKKIFVSSNGFGALYQTK
;
A
#
# COMPACT_ATOMS: atom_id res chain seq x y z
N MET A 1 -29.50 8.73 -1.47
CA MET A 1 -28.43 9.44 -2.23
C MET A 1 -27.20 9.63 -1.31
N ASP A 2 -26.95 8.65 -0.44
CA ASP A 2 -26.18 8.90 0.78
C ASP A 2 -24.68 8.75 0.54
N TRP A 3 -24.30 7.88 -0.39
CA TRP A 3 -22.91 7.70 -0.80
C TRP A 3 -22.34 8.97 -1.44
N ILE A 4 -23.14 9.73 -2.20
CA ILE A 4 -22.70 11.01 -2.81
C ILE A 4 -22.39 12.02 -1.72
N TYR A 5 -23.28 12.19 -0.75
CA TYR A 5 -23.09 13.10 0.37
C TYR A 5 -21.85 12.73 1.20
N GLN A 6 -21.69 11.46 1.55
CA GLN A 6 -20.52 10.95 2.27
C GLN A 6 -19.22 11.20 1.48
N THR A 7 -19.25 10.97 0.16
CA THR A 7 -18.09 11.22 -0.71
C THR A 7 -17.74 12.71 -0.77
N LEU A 8 -18.75 13.60 -0.84
CA LEU A 8 -18.55 15.05 -0.83
C LEU A 8 -18.00 15.56 0.50
N GLN A 9 -18.51 15.06 1.63
CA GLN A 9 -17.99 15.37 2.96
C GLN A 9 -16.52 14.96 3.08
N TRP A 10 -16.18 13.75 2.63
CA TRP A 10 -14.81 13.26 2.61
C TRP A 10 -13.90 14.10 1.70
N TYR A 11 -14.36 14.37 0.48
CA TYR A 11 -13.66 15.24 -0.47
C TYR A 11 -13.40 16.62 0.09
N PHE A 12 -14.38 17.24 0.77
CA PHE A 12 -14.21 18.56 1.36
C PHE A 12 -13.08 18.59 2.40
N ALA A 13 -12.99 17.58 3.27
CA ALA A 13 -11.89 17.45 4.23
C ALA A 13 -10.52 17.35 3.51
N LEU A 14 -10.43 16.55 2.44
CA LEU A 14 -9.21 16.42 1.63
C LEU A 14 -8.88 17.71 0.86
N MET A 15 -9.87 18.44 0.35
CA MET A 15 -9.68 19.72 -0.33
C MET A 15 -9.13 20.77 0.64
N CYS A 16 -9.70 20.89 1.83
CA CYS A 16 -9.19 21.78 2.88
C CYS A 16 -7.73 21.45 3.22
N LEU A 17 -7.41 20.16 3.37
CA LEU A 17 -6.04 19.70 3.60
C LEU A 17 -5.10 20.12 2.45
N GLY A 18 -5.49 19.91 1.20
CA GLY A 18 -4.72 20.33 0.03
C GLY A 18 -4.45 21.83 -0.01
N VAL A 19 -5.47 22.65 0.25
CA VAL A 19 -5.35 24.12 0.28
C VAL A 19 -4.39 24.60 1.38
N VAL A 20 -4.49 24.03 2.59
CA VAL A 20 -3.60 24.39 3.72
C VAL A 20 -2.15 24.09 3.38
N PHE A 21 -1.88 22.92 2.78
CA PHE A 21 -0.51 22.47 2.50
C PHE A 21 0.05 22.98 1.17
N PHE A 22 -0.77 23.58 0.30
CA PHE A 22 -0.30 24.12 -0.98
C PHE A 22 0.83 25.14 -0.81
N GLY A 23 0.81 25.94 0.26
CA GLY A 23 1.90 26.89 0.56
C GLY A 23 3.26 26.22 0.76
N ILE A 24 3.26 25.04 1.41
CA ILE A 24 4.46 24.26 1.67
C ILE A 24 4.91 23.56 0.39
N THR A 25 3.97 22.93 -0.33
CA THR A 25 4.31 22.22 -1.59
C THR A 25 4.78 23.16 -2.68
N LYS A 26 4.20 24.36 -2.77
CA LYS A 26 4.66 25.43 -3.68
C LYS A 26 6.14 25.74 -3.53
N LYS A 27 6.69 25.72 -2.30
CA LYS A 27 8.13 25.90 -2.08
C LYS A 27 8.95 24.70 -2.57
N LEU A 28 8.51 23.49 -2.21
CA LEU A 28 9.22 22.24 -2.54
C LEU A 28 9.25 21.99 -4.06
N PHE A 29 8.11 22.20 -4.71
CA PHE A 29 7.85 21.90 -6.12
C PHE A 29 7.74 23.16 -6.98
N HIS A 30 8.38 24.28 -6.60
CA HIS A 30 8.30 25.54 -7.36
C HIS A 30 8.69 25.41 -8.86
N GLY A 31 9.49 24.41 -9.20
CA GLY A 31 9.89 24.13 -10.58
C GLY A 31 8.86 23.34 -11.39
N PHE A 32 7.80 22.85 -10.75
CA PHE A 32 6.73 22.12 -11.41
C PHE A 32 5.71 23.08 -12.03
N PHE A 33 5.08 22.66 -13.13
CA PHE A 33 4.06 23.43 -13.83
C PHE A 33 2.82 23.73 -12.96
N ASP A 34 2.51 22.86 -11.98
CA ASP A 34 1.42 22.95 -11.01
C ASP A 34 1.87 23.47 -9.63
N GLN A 35 3.15 23.81 -9.47
CA GLN A 35 3.77 24.15 -8.18
C GLN A 35 3.56 23.08 -7.09
N GLY A 36 3.38 21.81 -7.49
CA GLY A 36 3.15 20.68 -6.59
C GLY A 36 1.81 20.71 -5.86
N TYR A 37 0.79 21.33 -6.45
CA TYR A 37 -0.56 21.22 -5.91
C TYR A 37 -1.06 19.77 -5.89
N ALA A 38 -0.75 18.98 -6.92
CA ALA A 38 -1.05 17.56 -7.00
C ALA A 38 -0.60 16.78 -5.75
N PHE A 39 0.52 17.14 -5.12
CA PHE A 39 1.09 16.44 -3.96
C PHE A 39 0.64 17.02 -2.60
N SER A 40 -0.13 18.11 -2.60
CA SER A 40 -0.51 18.85 -1.38
C SER A 40 -1.31 18.02 -0.38
N LYS A 41 -2.29 17.25 -0.85
CA LYS A 41 -3.11 16.36 -0.02
C LYS A 41 -2.26 15.27 0.64
N THR A 42 -1.38 14.60 -0.12
CA THR A 42 -0.47 13.57 0.41
C THR A 42 0.50 14.13 1.43
N ILE A 43 1.12 15.29 1.15
CA ILE A 43 2.07 15.92 2.08
C ILE A 43 1.36 16.37 3.36
N GLY A 44 0.14 16.91 3.24
CA GLY A 44 -0.69 17.23 4.39
C GLY A 44 -1.02 16.00 5.23
N LEU A 45 -1.39 14.90 4.58
CA LEU A 45 -1.68 13.65 5.26
C LEU A 45 -0.45 13.10 6.00
N LEU A 46 0.73 13.16 5.38
CA LEU A 46 1.99 12.76 6.02
C LEU A 46 2.34 13.63 7.22
N PHE A 47 2.20 14.95 7.09
CA PHE A 47 2.50 15.88 8.18
C PHE A 47 1.60 15.62 9.38
N LEU A 48 0.29 15.47 9.17
CA LEU A 48 -0.66 15.20 10.26
C LEU A 48 -0.43 13.81 10.87
N SER A 49 -0.26 12.78 10.04
CA SER A 49 -0.09 11.39 10.51
C SER A 49 1.22 11.22 11.27
N TYR A 50 2.33 11.73 10.74
CA TYR A 50 3.62 11.65 11.44
C TYR A 50 3.65 12.54 12.68
N GLY A 51 3.09 13.76 12.59
CA GLY A 51 3.02 14.68 13.72
C GLY A 51 2.25 14.08 14.90
N VAL A 52 1.06 13.52 14.65
CA VAL A 52 0.27 12.90 15.72
C VAL A 52 0.89 11.60 16.21
N PHE A 53 1.50 10.80 15.31
CA PHE A 53 2.25 9.61 15.67
C PHE A 53 3.37 9.93 16.67
N LEU A 54 4.22 10.90 16.33
CA LEU A 54 5.35 11.29 17.16
C LEU A 54 4.90 11.86 18.51
N LEU A 55 3.97 12.82 18.50
CA LEU A 55 3.48 13.47 19.73
C LEU A 55 2.80 12.48 20.67
N SER A 56 2.05 11.52 20.10
CA SER A 56 1.35 10.49 20.87
C SER A 56 2.30 9.38 21.34
N ASN A 57 3.33 9.02 20.58
CA ASN A 57 4.34 8.06 21.03
C ASN A 57 5.18 8.64 22.18
N LEU A 58 5.52 9.93 22.10
CA LEU A 58 6.21 10.67 23.17
C LEU A 58 5.29 11.04 24.35
N HIS A 59 4.00 10.67 24.32
CA HIS A 59 3.01 11.00 25.34
C HIS A 59 2.84 12.50 25.62
N ILE A 60 3.09 13.35 24.61
CA ILE A 60 2.94 14.81 24.70
C ILE A 60 1.49 15.22 24.44
N LEU A 61 0.88 14.73 23.35
CA LEU A 61 -0.52 14.95 23.02
C LEU A 61 -1.14 13.65 22.53
N PRO A 62 -2.39 13.33 22.92
CA PRO A 62 -3.05 12.10 22.48
C PRO A 62 -3.52 12.17 21.03
N PHE A 63 -3.81 11.01 20.43
CA PHE A 63 -4.45 10.87 19.12
C PHE A 63 -5.93 11.25 19.19
N HIS A 64 -6.18 12.56 19.11
CA HIS A 64 -7.51 13.16 19.19
C HIS A 64 -7.71 14.19 18.07
N GLU A 65 -8.97 14.50 17.73
CA GLU A 65 -9.32 15.47 16.68
C GLU A 65 -8.72 16.85 16.95
N LEU A 66 -8.76 17.30 18.22
CA LEU A 66 -8.13 18.54 18.65
C LEU A 66 -6.63 18.60 18.31
N THR A 67 -5.89 17.50 18.50
CA THR A 67 -4.47 17.42 18.14
C THR A 67 -4.28 17.59 16.63
N LEU A 68 -5.16 17.02 15.81
CA LEU A 68 -5.12 17.18 14.35
C LEU A 68 -5.41 18.62 13.94
N TYR A 69 -6.39 19.29 14.57
CA TYR A 69 -6.68 20.71 14.32
C TYR A 69 -5.55 21.64 14.76
N LEU A 70 -4.88 21.34 15.87
CA LEU A 70 -3.69 22.06 16.31
C LEU A 70 -2.54 21.92 15.29
N LEU A 71 -2.28 20.70 14.81
CA LEU A 71 -1.28 20.46 13.77
C LEU A 71 -1.63 21.18 12.45
N LEU A 72 -2.91 21.24 12.07
CA LEU A 72 -3.38 22.02 10.93
C LEU A 72 -3.13 23.53 11.12
N ALA A 73 -3.43 24.07 12.30
CA ALA A 73 -3.15 25.47 12.62
C ALA A 73 -1.64 25.77 12.56
N CYS A 74 -0.80 24.87 13.07
CA CYS A 74 0.66 24.96 12.93
C CYS A 74 1.08 24.96 11.45
N ALA A 75 0.52 24.08 10.62
CA ALA A 75 0.81 24.02 9.20
C ALA A 75 0.41 25.31 8.46
N ILE A 76 -0.73 25.93 8.80
CA ILE A 76 -1.14 27.24 8.27
C ILE A 76 -0.10 28.32 8.63
N GLY A 77 0.33 28.36 9.91
CA GLY A 77 1.36 29.30 10.37
C GLY A 77 2.70 29.12 9.65
N ILE A 78 3.15 27.87 9.46
CA ILE A 78 4.35 27.53 8.68
C ILE A 78 4.18 27.96 7.23
N GLY A 79 3.05 27.65 6.60
CA GLY A 79 2.73 28.04 5.23
C GLY A 79 2.76 29.55 5.03
N TYR A 80 2.17 30.32 5.95
CA TYR A 80 2.23 31.78 5.94
C TYR A 80 3.67 32.31 6.09
N TRP A 81 4.43 31.77 7.04
CA TRP A 81 5.83 32.16 7.26
C TRP A 81 6.73 31.86 6.05
N ILE A 82 6.48 30.75 5.34
CA ILE A 82 7.17 30.42 4.10
C ILE A 82 6.82 31.42 3.00
N GLN A 83 5.53 31.73 2.84
CA GLN A 83 5.05 32.55 1.72
C GLN A 83 5.33 34.04 1.88
N ARG A 84 5.41 34.58 3.11
CA ARG A 84 5.60 36.03 3.33
C ARG A 84 6.90 36.58 2.72
N ASN A 85 7.91 35.73 2.55
CA ASN A 85 9.22 36.10 1.99
C ASN A 85 9.38 35.73 0.51
N GLN A 86 8.36 35.11 -0.10
CA GLN A 86 8.40 34.73 -1.51
C GLN A 86 7.77 35.81 -2.39
N LYS A 87 8.30 35.96 -3.61
CA LYS A 87 7.63 36.80 -4.62
C LYS A 87 6.25 36.19 -4.92
N LYS A 88 5.24 37.05 -5.06
CA LYS A 88 3.91 36.63 -5.50
C LYS A 88 3.99 36.08 -6.93
N GLU A 89 4.15 34.77 -7.06
CA GLU A 89 4.03 34.08 -8.34
C GLU A 89 2.55 33.92 -8.70
N LYS A 90 2.21 34.23 -9.96
CA LYS A 90 0.86 34.10 -10.49
C LYS A 90 0.48 32.62 -10.56
N ILE A 91 -0.47 32.22 -9.73
CA ILE A 91 -1.04 30.86 -9.75
C ILE A 91 -1.88 30.73 -11.02
N ASN A 92 -1.66 29.64 -11.77
CA ASN A 92 -2.52 29.29 -12.89
C ASN A 92 -3.70 28.45 -12.40
N TRP A 93 -4.78 29.13 -12.05
CA TRP A 93 -6.00 28.51 -11.51
C TRP A 93 -6.62 27.46 -12.44
N ILE A 94 -6.37 27.52 -13.74
CA ILE A 94 -6.88 26.50 -14.68
C ILE A 94 -6.24 25.15 -14.40
N ILE A 95 -4.93 25.10 -14.11
CA ILE A 95 -4.22 23.85 -13.80
C ILE A 95 -4.78 23.25 -12.51
N PHE A 96 -4.92 24.08 -11.46
CA PHE A 96 -5.52 23.69 -10.19
C PHE A 96 -6.92 23.08 -10.39
N ILE A 97 -7.78 23.75 -11.16
CA ILE A 97 -9.14 23.27 -11.44
C ILE A 97 -9.11 21.96 -12.23
N CYS A 98 -8.20 21.81 -13.21
CA CYS A 98 -8.05 20.57 -13.95
C CYS A 98 -7.60 19.40 -13.06
N GLU A 99 -6.63 19.64 -12.17
CA GLU A 99 -6.15 18.62 -11.23
C GLU A 99 -7.21 18.24 -10.20
N GLU A 100 -7.97 19.21 -9.65
CA GLU A 100 -9.11 18.90 -8.79
C GLU A 100 -10.22 18.17 -9.53
N PHE A 101 -10.53 18.56 -10.76
CA PHE A 101 -11.51 17.85 -11.56
C PHE A 101 -11.08 16.40 -11.79
N LEU A 102 -9.81 16.18 -12.13
CA LEU A 102 -9.24 14.84 -12.29
C LEU A 102 -9.30 14.05 -10.98
N PHE A 103 -8.99 14.67 -9.84
CA PHE A 103 -9.09 14.07 -8.51
C PHE A 103 -10.53 13.64 -8.21
N ILE A 104 -11.49 14.55 -8.31
CA ILE A 104 -12.90 14.32 -8.01
C ILE A 104 -13.46 13.25 -8.94
N ALA A 105 -13.19 13.33 -10.24
CA ALA A 105 -13.66 12.35 -11.20
C ALA A 105 -13.15 10.94 -10.87
N ALA A 106 -11.86 10.80 -10.52
CA ALA A 106 -11.28 9.53 -10.11
C ALA A 106 -11.84 9.04 -8.77
N LEU A 107 -12.04 9.93 -7.79
CA LEU A 107 -12.61 9.62 -6.49
C LEU A 107 -14.04 9.09 -6.64
N PHE A 108 -14.88 9.77 -7.41
CA PHE A 108 -16.27 9.36 -7.67
C PHE A 108 -16.34 8.08 -8.49
N LEU A 109 -15.48 7.93 -9.51
CA LEU A 109 -15.39 6.69 -10.29
C LEU A 109 -15.11 5.50 -9.37
N TRP A 110 -14.06 5.58 -8.55
CA TRP A 110 -13.68 4.45 -7.72
C TRP A 110 -14.64 4.22 -6.57
N THR A 111 -15.23 5.28 -6.01
CA THR A 111 -16.29 5.15 -5.00
C THR A 111 -17.53 4.47 -5.59
N TYR A 112 -17.89 4.78 -6.83
CA TYR A 112 -18.99 4.14 -7.53
C TYR A 112 -18.73 2.65 -7.79
N VAL A 113 -17.54 2.29 -8.29
CA VAL A 113 -17.12 0.90 -8.52
C VAL A 113 -17.10 0.13 -7.20
N ARG A 114 -16.40 0.65 -6.19
CA ARG A 114 -16.27 0.03 -4.88
C ARG A 114 -17.63 -0.11 -4.19
N GLY A 115 -18.52 0.85 -4.39
CA GLY A 115 -19.86 0.83 -3.82
C GLY A 115 -20.79 -0.25 -4.37
N GLN A 116 -20.42 -0.95 -5.45
CA GLN A 116 -21.15 -2.12 -5.95
C GLN A 116 -20.95 -3.36 -5.06
N GLU A 117 -19.81 -3.45 -4.38
CA GLU A 117 -19.48 -4.51 -3.43
C GLU A 117 -18.64 -3.92 -2.28
N PRO A 118 -19.25 -3.21 -1.30
CA PRO A 118 -18.50 -2.47 -0.29
C PRO A 118 -18.01 -3.34 0.88
N SER A 119 -18.31 -4.64 0.90
CA SER A 119 -18.06 -5.47 2.09
C SER A 119 -16.58 -5.48 2.50
N ILE A 120 -16.36 -5.35 3.80
CA ILE A 120 -15.04 -5.53 4.42
C ILE A 120 -14.94 -7.01 4.78
N ARG A 121 -15.01 -7.90 3.79
CA ARG A 121 -15.00 -9.36 3.98
C ARG A 121 -14.09 -10.06 2.97
N GLY A 122 -13.49 -11.15 3.42
CA GLY A 122 -12.63 -11.99 2.61
C GLY A 122 -11.22 -11.42 2.50
N LEU A 123 -10.27 -12.31 2.21
CA LEU A 123 -8.84 -11.99 2.12
C LEU A 123 -8.39 -11.21 3.38
N GLU A 124 -7.64 -10.13 3.20
CA GLU A 124 -6.97 -9.42 4.28
C GLU A 124 -7.78 -8.26 4.88
N LYS A 125 -8.98 -7.98 4.36
CA LYS A 125 -9.80 -6.82 4.79
C LYS A 125 -10.11 -6.79 6.28
N PHE A 126 -10.31 -7.95 6.91
CA PHE A 126 -10.54 -8.02 8.36
C PHE A 126 -9.32 -7.53 9.15
N MET A 127 -8.12 -7.91 8.71
CA MET A 127 -6.87 -7.49 9.33
C MET A 127 -6.70 -5.97 9.19
N ASP A 128 -6.81 -5.46 7.96
CA ASP A 128 -6.60 -4.04 7.67
C ASP A 128 -7.63 -3.16 8.41
N PHE A 129 -8.89 -3.59 8.43
CA PHE A 129 -9.93 -2.89 9.19
C PHE A 129 -9.71 -3.00 10.70
N GLY A 130 -9.28 -4.17 11.20
CA GLY A 130 -8.94 -4.40 12.60
C GLY A 130 -7.83 -3.49 13.11
N PHE A 131 -6.74 -3.34 12.35
CA PHE A 131 -5.67 -2.39 12.65
C PHE A 131 -6.19 -0.96 12.70
N MET A 132 -6.98 -0.55 11.70
CA MET A 132 -7.55 0.78 11.66
C MET A 132 -8.50 1.05 12.84
N LYS A 133 -9.35 0.07 13.20
CA LYS A 133 -10.24 0.16 14.37
C LYS A 133 -9.47 0.22 15.68
N SER A 134 -8.40 -0.54 15.83
CA SER A 134 -7.52 -0.48 17.01
C SER A 134 -6.85 0.89 17.13
N ILE A 135 -6.31 1.42 16.02
CA ILE A 135 -5.71 2.76 15.97
C ILE A 135 -6.74 3.83 16.35
N LEU A 136 -7.98 3.75 15.85
CA LEU A 136 -9.04 4.72 16.15
C LEU A 136 -9.46 4.72 17.63
N ARG A 137 -9.30 3.60 18.34
CA ARG A 137 -9.53 3.48 19.80
C ARG A 137 -8.34 3.91 20.65
N THR A 138 -7.15 3.96 20.07
CA THR A 138 -5.91 4.25 20.77
C THR A 138 -5.78 5.75 21.04
N SER A 139 -5.36 6.12 22.26
CA SER A 139 -5.01 7.51 22.58
C SER A 139 -3.50 7.78 22.50
N TYR A 140 -2.65 6.80 22.84
CA TYR A 140 -1.20 6.90 22.79
C TYR A 140 -0.61 5.67 22.09
N PHE A 141 0.39 5.86 21.24
CA PHE A 141 0.99 4.80 20.45
C PHE A 141 2.05 4.03 21.25
N PRO A 142 2.25 2.72 20.99
CA PRO A 142 1.66 1.92 19.91
C PRO A 142 0.23 1.39 20.21
N PRO A 143 -0.61 1.17 19.18
CA PRO A 143 -1.96 0.59 19.33
C PRO A 143 -1.90 -0.87 19.78
N LEU A 144 -2.91 -1.31 20.55
CA LEU A 144 -3.04 -2.70 20.96
C LEU A 144 -3.35 -3.61 19.77
N ASP A 145 -2.87 -4.85 19.81
CA ASP A 145 -3.22 -5.85 18.82
C ASP A 145 -4.65 -6.36 19.05
N MET A 146 -5.50 -6.28 18.03
CA MET A 146 -6.88 -6.80 18.10
C MET A 146 -6.91 -8.34 18.15
N TRP A 147 -5.86 -9.02 17.66
CA TRP A 147 -5.76 -10.47 17.54
C TRP A 147 -4.78 -11.11 18.53
N TYR A 148 -4.08 -10.30 19.31
CA TYR A 148 -3.18 -10.79 20.34
C TYR A 148 -3.22 -9.95 21.62
N ALA A 149 -4.16 -10.29 22.50
CA ALA A 149 -4.36 -9.59 23.77
C ALA A 149 -3.05 -9.36 24.56
N LYS A 150 -2.96 -8.15 25.13
CA LYS A 150 -1.88 -7.59 25.97
C LYS A 150 -0.63 -7.10 25.25
N LEU A 151 -0.51 -7.30 23.94
CA LEU A 151 0.62 -6.78 23.16
C LEU A 151 0.16 -5.74 22.14
N PRO A 152 1.06 -4.84 21.70
CA PRO A 152 0.80 -3.98 20.56
C PRO A 152 0.84 -4.76 19.24
N ILE A 153 0.27 -4.16 18.20
CA ILE A 153 0.39 -4.62 16.81
C ILE A 153 1.87 -4.71 16.44
N ASN A 154 2.33 -5.89 16.00
CA ASN A 154 3.69 -6.06 15.46
C ASN A 154 3.70 -6.12 13.93
N TYR A 155 3.29 -5.02 13.31
CA TYR A 155 3.14 -4.89 11.86
C TYR A 155 3.39 -3.44 11.41
N TYR A 156 3.63 -3.23 10.11
CA TYR A 156 3.86 -1.90 9.52
C TYR A 156 2.58 -1.08 9.37
N TYR A 157 1.98 -0.67 10.49
CA TYR A 157 0.64 -0.06 10.52
C TYR A 157 0.59 1.44 10.14
N PHE A 158 1.69 2.09 9.73
CA PHE A 158 1.67 3.54 9.49
C PHE A 158 0.72 3.94 8.34
N GLY A 159 0.57 3.07 7.33
CA GLY A 159 -0.45 3.23 6.29
C GLY A 159 -1.86 3.30 6.89
N HIS A 160 -2.22 2.33 7.73
CA HIS A 160 -3.51 2.29 8.44
C HIS A 160 -3.72 3.51 9.34
N LEU A 161 -2.65 4.05 9.95
CA LEU A 161 -2.71 5.31 10.69
C LEU A 161 -3.11 6.47 9.79
N THR A 162 -2.55 6.58 8.59
CA THR A 162 -2.96 7.63 7.64
C THR A 162 -4.43 7.49 7.23
N GLY A 163 -4.94 6.25 7.14
CA GLY A 163 -6.38 6.00 6.98
C GLY A 163 -7.20 6.50 8.17
N ALA A 164 -6.78 6.16 9.39
CA ALA A 164 -7.45 6.58 10.63
C ALA A 164 -7.46 8.12 10.82
N VAL A 165 -6.40 8.81 10.41
CA VAL A 165 -6.33 10.28 10.40
C VAL A 165 -7.39 10.87 9.47
N GLN A 166 -7.56 10.32 8.26
CA GLN A 166 -8.60 10.79 7.33
C GLN A 166 -10.02 10.56 7.88
N ILE A 167 -10.25 9.41 8.54
CA ILE A 167 -11.51 9.11 9.22
C ILE A 167 -11.82 10.14 10.31
N LYS A 168 -10.87 10.44 11.20
CA LYS A 168 -11.06 11.45 12.25
C LYS A 168 -11.24 12.85 11.69
N LEU A 169 -10.48 13.24 10.66
CA LEU A 169 -10.60 14.57 10.05
C LEU A 169 -11.95 14.81 9.36
N SER A 170 -12.51 13.77 8.75
CA SER A 170 -13.77 13.87 8.01
C SER A 170 -15.01 13.64 8.88
N GLY A 171 -14.86 12.97 10.04
CA GLY A 171 -15.98 12.57 10.89
C GLY A 171 -16.85 11.45 10.29
N ILE A 172 -16.35 10.73 9.27
CA ILE A 172 -17.08 9.63 8.62
C ILE A 172 -16.83 8.32 9.39
N PRO A 173 -17.86 7.47 9.62
CA PRO A 173 -17.69 6.18 10.26
C PRO A 173 -16.66 5.29 9.53
N ALA A 174 -15.87 4.52 10.29
CA ALA A 174 -14.75 3.76 9.74
C ALA A 174 -15.17 2.75 8.67
N GLU A 175 -16.34 2.13 8.82
CA GLU A 175 -16.91 1.17 7.88
C GLU A 175 -17.26 1.75 6.51
N ILE A 176 -17.43 3.07 6.42
CA ILE A 176 -17.57 3.82 5.17
C ILE A 176 -16.19 4.35 4.75
N GLY A 177 -15.43 4.89 5.71
CA GLY A 177 -14.10 5.44 5.52
C GLY A 177 -13.13 4.46 4.87
N TYR A 178 -13.19 3.16 5.21
CA TYR A 178 -12.35 2.12 4.58
C TYR A 178 -12.48 2.14 3.05
N ASN A 179 -13.70 2.20 2.52
CA ASN A 179 -13.94 2.22 1.08
C ASN A 179 -13.54 3.57 0.45
N LEU A 180 -13.72 4.68 1.17
CA LEU A 180 -13.32 6.03 0.71
C LEU A 180 -11.80 6.24 0.72
N ILE A 181 -11.07 5.60 1.65
CA ILE A 181 -9.60 5.60 1.68
C ILE A 181 -9.07 4.95 0.41
N LEU A 182 -9.60 3.79 0.00
CA LEU A 182 -9.20 3.14 -1.24
C LEU A 182 -9.44 4.04 -2.46
N ALA A 183 -10.61 4.67 -2.54
CA ALA A 183 -10.93 5.63 -3.59
C ALA A 183 -10.01 6.86 -3.57
N THR A 184 -9.58 7.29 -2.38
CA THR A 184 -8.62 8.39 -2.20
C THR A 184 -7.24 8.00 -2.70
N ILE A 185 -6.77 6.78 -2.38
CA ILE A 185 -5.48 6.28 -2.87
C ILE A 185 -5.49 6.24 -4.40
N PHE A 186 -6.56 5.70 -5.00
CA PHE A 186 -6.73 5.70 -6.45
C PHE A 186 -6.70 7.11 -7.04
N ALA A 187 -7.54 8.03 -6.54
CA ALA A 187 -7.64 9.40 -7.04
C ALA A 187 -6.34 10.19 -6.89
N GLN A 188 -5.68 10.05 -5.75
CA GLN A 188 -4.42 10.74 -5.47
C GLN A 188 -3.28 10.18 -6.32
N SER A 189 -3.24 8.87 -6.57
CA SER A 189 -2.30 8.24 -7.48
C SER A 189 -2.49 8.73 -8.93
N ILE A 190 -3.73 8.86 -9.38
CA ILE A 190 -4.08 9.40 -10.71
C ILE A 190 -3.50 10.80 -10.91
N VAL A 191 -3.74 11.72 -9.96
CA VAL A 191 -3.33 13.13 -10.06
C VAL A 191 -1.82 13.30 -9.83
N SER A 192 -1.23 12.55 -8.90
CA SER A 192 0.22 12.60 -8.63
C SER A 192 1.02 12.05 -9.81
N THR A 193 0.54 10.98 -10.45
CA THR A 193 1.15 10.44 -11.68
C THR A 193 1.02 11.42 -12.83
N PHE A 194 -0.17 12.02 -13.00
CA PHE A 194 -0.41 13.04 -14.02
C PHE A 194 0.56 14.21 -13.88
N SER A 195 0.72 14.76 -12.68
CA SER A 195 1.63 15.87 -12.41
C SER A 195 3.09 15.47 -12.65
N LEU A 196 3.55 14.35 -12.09
CA LEU A 196 4.94 13.90 -12.26
C LEU A 196 5.29 13.67 -13.74
N VAL A 197 4.47 12.92 -14.47
CA VAL A 197 4.73 12.61 -15.89
C VAL A 197 4.61 13.86 -16.77
N THR A 198 3.60 14.70 -16.52
CA THR A 198 3.47 15.99 -17.23
C THR A 198 4.71 16.84 -17.00
N GLN A 199 5.21 16.92 -15.77
CA GLN A 199 6.40 17.69 -15.45
C GLN A 199 7.66 17.13 -16.11
N ILE A 200 7.84 15.81 -16.12
CA ILE A 200 8.97 15.14 -16.79
C ILE A 200 8.99 15.54 -18.27
N VAL A 201 7.86 15.44 -18.99
CA VAL A 201 7.78 15.82 -20.41
C VAL A 201 7.87 17.34 -20.62
N TYR A 202 7.30 18.12 -19.72
CA TYR A 202 7.35 19.59 -19.75
C TYR A 202 8.77 20.13 -19.57
N SER A 203 9.59 19.48 -18.74
CA SER A 203 11.01 19.82 -18.54
C SER A 203 11.85 19.75 -19.81
N TYR A 204 11.37 19.00 -20.81
CA TYR A 204 11.96 18.92 -22.15
C TYR A 204 11.56 20.12 -23.05
N GLY A 205 10.90 21.15 -22.51
CA GLY A 205 10.53 22.37 -23.25
C GLY A 205 9.30 22.22 -24.15
N ARG A 206 8.45 21.21 -23.91
CA ARG A 206 7.20 21.04 -24.67
C ARG A 206 6.11 21.99 -24.15
N LYS A 207 5.13 22.29 -25.00
CA LYS A 207 3.92 23.01 -24.58
C LYS A 207 3.18 22.17 -23.53
N LEU A 208 2.68 22.81 -22.48
CA LEU A 208 2.00 22.13 -21.37
C LEU A 208 0.87 21.21 -21.82
N LYS A 209 0.05 21.62 -22.81
CA LYS A 209 -1.03 20.79 -23.37
C LYS A 209 -0.52 19.45 -23.91
N ASN A 210 0.62 19.45 -24.57
CA ASN A 210 1.21 18.23 -25.13
C ASN A 210 1.80 17.36 -24.02
N ALA A 211 2.43 17.97 -23.00
CA ALA A 211 2.94 17.25 -21.85
C ALA A 211 1.80 16.59 -21.04
N ALA A 212 0.68 17.30 -20.87
CA ALA A 212 -0.52 16.79 -20.18
C ALA A 212 -1.11 15.54 -20.85
N PHE A 213 -1.06 15.45 -22.19
CA PHE A 213 -1.47 14.24 -22.91
C PHE A 213 -0.65 13.02 -22.49
N PHE A 214 0.68 13.16 -22.36
CA PHE A 214 1.52 12.09 -21.83
C PHE A 214 1.26 11.86 -20.34
N GLY A 215 0.96 12.90 -19.57
CA GLY A 215 0.46 12.78 -18.20
C GLY A 215 -0.71 11.81 -18.08
N LEU A 216 -1.72 11.95 -18.94
CA LEU A 216 -2.89 11.06 -18.99
C LEU A 216 -2.52 9.62 -19.38
N ILE A 217 -1.60 9.43 -20.33
CA ILE A 217 -1.11 8.09 -20.69
C ILE A 217 -0.42 7.43 -19.50
N GLY A 218 0.44 8.16 -18.78
CA GLY A 218 1.16 7.60 -17.63
C GLY A 218 0.24 7.25 -16.47
N THR A 219 -0.74 8.12 -16.22
CA THR A 219 -1.85 7.84 -15.30
C THR A 219 -2.60 6.56 -15.69
N TRP A 220 -2.86 6.34 -16.99
CA TRP A 220 -3.51 5.12 -17.48
C TRP A 220 -2.66 3.87 -17.23
N ILE A 221 -1.38 3.88 -17.64
CA ILE A 221 -0.49 2.72 -17.47
C ILE A 221 -0.36 2.34 -15.99
N LEU A 222 -0.13 3.30 -15.10
CA LEU A 222 0.12 3.02 -13.69
C LEU A 222 -1.14 2.54 -12.96
N ASN A 223 -2.30 3.16 -13.22
CA ASN A 223 -3.50 2.95 -12.40
C ASN A 223 -4.56 2.03 -13.01
N PHE A 224 -4.61 1.92 -14.34
CA PHE A 224 -5.53 1.03 -15.05
C PHE A 224 -4.81 -0.15 -15.70
N GLY A 225 -3.51 -0.02 -15.94
CA GLY A 225 -2.70 -1.06 -16.58
C GLY A 225 -2.47 -2.27 -15.68
N GLY A 226 -2.36 -3.44 -16.31
CA GLY A 226 -1.83 -4.67 -15.73
C GLY A 226 -0.55 -5.11 -16.43
N ASN A 227 -0.43 -6.39 -16.75
CA ASN A 227 0.69 -6.94 -17.53
C ASN A 227 0.17 -7.54 -18.85
N LEU A 228 1.04 -8.19 -19.63
CA LEU A 228 0.66 -8.76 -20.93
C LEU A 228 -0.18 -10.04 -20.78
N HIS A 229 -0.50 -10.48 -19.56
CA HIS A 229 -1.36 -11.66 -19.32
C HIS A 229 -2.75 -11.51 -19.94
N THR A 230 -3.23 -10.30 -20.19
CA THR A 230 -4.47 -10.09 -20.96
C THR A 230 -4.43 -10.70 -22.36
N ILE A 231 -3.27 -11.11 -22.89
CA ILE A 231 -3.17 -11.96 -24.08
C ILE A 231 -3.97 -13.26 -23.95
N TYR A 232 -4.16 -13.78 -22.73
CA TYR A 232 -4.97 -14.98 -22.46
C TYR A 232 -6.47 -14.78 -22.71
N LEU A 233 -6.93 -13.54 -22.96
CA LEU A 233 -8.25 -13.28 -23.55
C LEU A 233 -8.42 -13.93 -24.93
N PHE A 234 -7.33 -14.28 -25.61
CA PHE A 234 -7.31 -14.93 -26.93
C PHE A 234 -6.82 -16.39 -26.83
N THR A 235 -7.17 -17.07 -25.74
CA THR A 235 -6.79 -18.47 -25.49
C THR A 235 -7.96 -19.29 -24.95
N SER A 236 -7.83 -20.62 -24.98
CA SER A 236 -8.80 -21.54 -24.36
C SER A 236 -8.82 -21.49 -22.82
N GLY A 237 -7.93 -20.69 -22.21
CA GLY A 237 -7.71 -20.60 -20.77
C GLY A 237 -6.82 -21.72 -20.23
N TYR A 238 -6.41 -21.59 -18.98
CA TYR A 238 -5.57 -22.59 -18.32
C TYR A 238 -5.91 -22.69 -16.81
N PRO A 239 -5.61 -23.81 -16.14
CA PRO A 239 -5.79 -23.94 -14.70
C PRO A 239 -4.80 -23.04 -13.94
N ALA A 240 -5.27 -22.25 -12.97
CA ALA A 240 -4.45 -21.21 -12.30
C ALA A 240 -3.07 -21.70 -11.79
N GLU A 241 -2.98 -22.94 -11.32
CA GLU A 241 -1.74 -23.52 -10.78
C GLU A 241 -0.77 -24.05 -11.86
N LYS A 242 -1.22 -24.15 -13.11
CA LYS A 242 -0.45 -24.68 -14.25
C LYS A 242 -0.58 -23.76 -15.46
N PRO A 243 0.14 -22.62 -15.47
CA PRO A 243 0.23 -21.76 -16.64
C PRO A 243 0.77 -22.52 -17.85
N ILE A 244 0.15 -22.31 -19.00
CA ILE A 244 0.54 -22.91 -20.29
C ILE A 244 0.94 -21.77 -21.23
N PRO A 245 2.02 -21.88 -22.01
CA PRO A 245 2.40 -20.84 -22.95
C PRO A 245 1.24 -20.45 -23.89
N PHE A 246 0.96 -19.15 -23.99
CA PHE A 246 -0.24 -18.66 -24.69
C PHE A 246 -0.30 -19.10 -26.16
N TRP A 247 0.85 -19.31 -26.80
CA TRP A 247 0.94 -19.74 -28.20
C TRP A 247 0.51 -21.19 -28.44
N GLU A 248 0.47 -22.04 -27.41
CA GLU A 248 0.05 -23.45 -27.51
C GLU A 248 -1.47 -23.62 -27.39
N ILE A 249 -2.15 -22.61 -26.84
CA ILE A 249 -3.58 -22.67 -26.51
C ILE A 249 -4.38 -21.51 -27.10
N LEU A 250 -3.89 -20.92 -28.19
CA LEU A 250 -4.56 -19.81 -28.88
C LEU A 250 -5.99 -20.20 -29.30
N SER A 251 -6.91 -19.25 -29.13
CA SER A 251 -8.29 -19.36 -29.59
C SER A 251 -8.82 -18.01 -30.06
N SER A 252 -10.07 -17.97 -30.51
CA SER A 252 -10.80 -16.71 -30.65
C SER A 252 -10.93 -16.00 -29.30
N TYR A 253 -11.28 -14.71 -29.33
CA TYR A 253 -11.53 -13.90 -28.14
C TYR A 253 -12.55 -14.57 -27.20
N ASN A 254 -12.11 -14.89 -25.98
CA ASN A 254 -12.81 -15.71 -25.00
C ASN A 254 -12.68 -15.13 -23.57
N PRO A 255 -13.37 -14.01 -23.29
CA PRO A 255 -13.28 -13.35 -21.98
C PRO A 255 -13.85 -14.21 -20.84
N ALA A 256 -14.73 -15.17 -21.12
CA ALA A 256 -15.31 -16.06 -20.11
C ALA A 256 -14.28 -17.02 -19.50
N LYS A 257 -13.17 -17.30 -20.19
CA LYS A 257 -12.07 -18.13 -19.69
C LYS A 257 -10.95 -17.32 -19.03
N TYR A 258 -11.04 -16.00 -19.06
CA TYR A 258 -10.07 -15.12 -18.42
C TYR A 258 -10.44 -14.88 -16.96
N TRP A 259 -9.57 -15.31 -16.05
CA TRP A 259 -9.71 -15.03 -14.62
C TRP A 259 -8.62 -14.04 -14.19
N TYR A 260 -9.03 -12.82 -13.82
CA TYR A 260 -8.11 -11.71 -13.60
C TYR A 260 -7.01 -11.96 -12.53
N PRO A 261 -7.24 -12.71 -11.42
CA PRO A 261 -6.19 -12.99 -10.45
C PRO A 261 -5.06 -13.87 -11.00
N ASN A 262 -5.29 -14.60 -12.10
CA ASN A 262 -4.21 -15.35 -12.74
C ASN A 262 -3.09 -14.42 -13.24
N ALA A 263 -3.38 -13.14 -13.50
CA ALA A 263 -2.35 -12.16 -13.88
C ALA A 263 -1.39 -11.81 -12.74
N THR A 264 -1.74 -12.12 -11.48
CA THR A 264 -0.92 -11.82 -10.29
C THR A 264 -0.42 -13.07 -9.57
N ARG A 265 -0.80 -14.25 -10.07
CA ARG A 265 -0.38 -15.60 -9.63
C ARG A 265 0.09 -16.44 -10.82
N PHE A 266 0.62 -15.76 -11.85
CA PHE A 266 1.05 -16.36 -13.10
C PHE A 266 2.28 -17.25 -12.95
N ILE A 267 3.32 -16.77 -12.29
CA ILE A 267 4.48 -17.59 -11.97
C ILE A 267 4.13 -18.50 -10.78
N PRO A 268 4.23 -19.83 -10.92
CA PRO A 268 3.83 -20.77 -9.88
C PRO A 268 4.50 -20.47 -8.53
N PHE A 269 3.74 -20.63 -7.46
CA PHE A 269 4.16 -20.39 -6.07
C PHE A 269 4.58 -18.94 -5.74
N THR A 270 4.36 -17.96 -6.62
CA THR A 270 4.73 -16.55 -6.37
C THR A 270 3.55 -15.59 -6.44
N ILE A 271 3.83 -14.33 -6.12
CA ILE A 271 2.89 -13.20 -6.15
C ILE A 271 3.57 -12.05 -6.90
N HIS A 272 2.87 -11.38 -7.81
CA HIS A 272 3.38 -10.25 -8.60
C HIS A 272 2.24 -9.28 -8.93
N GLU A 273 1.65 -8.72 -7.87
CA GLU A 273 0.58 -7.74 -8.00
C GLU A 273 1.10 -6.38 -8.45
N PHE A 274 0.17 -5.54 -8.90
CA PHE A 274 0.37 -4.19 -9.40
C PHE A 274 -0.84 -3.32 -9.02
N PRO A 275 -0.73 -1.98 -9.07
CA PRO A 275 -1.73 -1.08 -8.46
C PRO A 275 -3.18 -1.37 -8.84
N SER A 276 -3.47 -1.61 -10.12
CA SER A 276 -4.83 -1.86 -10.60
C SER A 276 -5.47 -3.12 -9.99
N TYR A 277 -4.71 -4.19 -9.75
CA TYR A 277 -5.19 -5.37 -9.03
C TYR A 277 -5.54 -5.03 -7.58
N SER A 278 -4.67 -4.31 -6.87
CA SER A 278 -4.90 -3.96 -5.48
C SER A 278 -6.10 -3.04 -5.29
N TYR A 279 -6.36 -2.13 -6.23
CA TYR A 279 -7.60 -1.36 -6.23
C TYR A 279 -8.83 -2.26 -6.33
N VAL A 280 -8.82 -3.24 -7.25
CA VAL A 280 -9.95 -4.16 -7.46
C VAL A 280 -10.21 -5.02 -6.23
N VAL A 281 -9.17 -5.63 -5.66
CA VAL A 281 -9.29 -6.52 -4.50
C VAL A 281 -9.70 -5.76 -3.23
N ALA A 282 -9.32 -4.49 -3.10
CA ALA A 282 -9.71 -3.61 -2.00
C ALA A 282 -9.20 -4.04 -0.60
N ASP A 283 -8.04 -4.69 -0.56
CA ASP A 283 -7.29 -4.91 0.68
C ASP A 283 -6.43 -3.65 0.93
N LEU A 284 -6.69 -2.93 2.02
CA LEU A 284 -5.94 -1.72 2.37
C LEU A 284 -4.61 -2.08 3.06
N HIS A 285 -3.86 -2.92 2.38
CA HIS A 285 -2.58 -3.40 2.85
C HIS A 285 -1.50 -2.31 2.72
N GLY A 286 -0.38 -2.48 3.41
CA GLY A 286 0.73 -1.52 3.45
C GLY A 286 1.20 -1.01 2.08
N HIS A 287 1.39 -1.89 1.09
CA HIS A 287 1.83 -1.49 -0.26
C HIS A 287 0.81 -0.62 -1.01
N VAL A 288 -0.48 -0.74 -0.68
CA VAL A 288 -1.54 0.08 -1.29
C VAL A 288 -1.50 1.51 -0.74
N PHE A 289 -1.34 1.65 0.58
CA PHE A 289 -1.10 2.96 1.19
C PHE A 289 0.18 3.62 0.68
N ASP A 290 1.23 2.83 0.47
CA ASP A 290 2.55 3.34 0.09
C ASP A 290 2.57 3.97 -1.31
N ILE A 291 1.64 3.62 -2.22
CA ILE A 291 1.52 4.18 -3.58
C ILE A 291 1.64 5.72 -3.56
N LEU A 292 0.96 6.37 -2.61
CA LEU A 292 0.93 7.84 -2.52
C LEU A 292 2.29 8.40 -2.14
N PHE A 293 2.98 7.73 -1.24
CA PHE A 293 4.29 8.14 -0.74
C PHE A 293 5.35 7.89 -1.79
N VAL A 294 5.24 6.80 -2.55
CA VAL A 294 6.14 6.47 -3.66
C VAL A 294 6.12 7.59 -4.70
N LEU A 295 4.94 8.04 -5.11
CA LEU A 295 4.84 9.09 -6.14
C LEU A 295 5.43 10.43 -5.66
N VAL A 296 5.29 10.77 -4.38
CA VAL A 296 5.97 11.92 -3.77
C VAL A 296 7.50 11.72 -3.79
N THR A 297 7.99 10.54 -3.39
CA THR A 297 9.42 10.22 -3.38
C THR A 297 10.03 10.31 -4.77
N LEU A 298 9.38 9.73 -5.79
CA LEU A 298 9.83 9.82 -7.19
C LEU A 298 9.84 11.27 -7.68
N ALA A 299 8.85 12.09 -7.32
CA ALA A 299 8.84 13.50 -7.68
C ALA A 299 9.96 14.30 -6.98
N LEU A 300 10.25 14.01 -5.70
CA LEU A 300 11.37 14.60 -4.97
C LEU A 300 12.73 14.17 -5.56
N LEU A 301 12.89 12.90 -5.95
CA LEU A 301 14.08 12.41 -6.64
C LEU A 301 14.28 13.08 -7.99
N PHE A 302 13.19 13.28 -8.76
CA PHE A 302 13.24 14.02 -10.01
C PHE A 302 13.74 15.46 -9.79
N ILE A 303 13.24 16.16 -8.77
CA ILE A 303 13.70 17.51 -8.41
C ILE A 303 15.18 17.50 -8.00
N LEU A 304 15.56 16.59 -7.10
CA LEU A 304 16.94 16.46 -6.61
C LEU A 304 17.90 16.28 -7.78
N PHE A 305 17.59 15.34 -8.68
CA PHE A 305 18.48 14.96 -9.76
C PHE A 305 18.59 16.05 -10.84
N THR A 306 17.46 16.57 -11.31
CA THR A 306 17.44 17.59 -12.39
C THR A 306 18.04 18.94 -11.95
N LYS A 307 17.99 19.28 -10.66
CA LYS A 307 18.67 20.47 -10.13
C LYS A 307 20.18 20.28 -9.97
N SER A 308 20.62 19.05 -9.72
CA SER A 308 22.01 18.75 -9.39
C SER A 308 22.87 18.51 -10.65
N VAL A 309 22.26 18.04 -11.74
CA VAL A 309 22.95 17.69 -13.00
C VAL A 309 22.78 18.80 -14.05
N ARG A 310 23.89 19.30 -14.62
CA ARG A 310 23.86 20.34 -15.67
C ARG A 310 23.77 19.71 -17.06
N ALA A 311 22.75 20.04 -17.85
CA ALA A 311 22.53 19.52 -19.20
C ALA A 311 23.53 20.00 -20.30
N ASN A 312 24.67 20.59 -19.96
CA ASN A 312 25.57 21.24 -20.93
C ASN A 312 27.07 21.25 -20.55
N SER A 313 27.53 20.39 -19.65
CA SER A 313 28.95 20.34 -19.28
C SER A 313 29.51 18.93 -19.48
N PRO A 314 30.57 18.74 -20.31
CA PRO A 314 31.20 17.43 -20.53
C PRO A 314 31.87 16.87 -19.26
N GLN A 315 32.05 17.71 -18.23
CA GLN A 315 32.23 17.30 -16.85
C GLN A 315 30.95 17.69 -16.10
N HIS A 316 30.15 16.74 -15.60
CA HIS A 316 28.98 17.01 -14.77
C HIS A 316 29.40 17.79 -13.50
N THR A 317 29.51 19.11 -13.59
CA THR A 317 29.80 19.97 -12.44
C THR A 317 28.54 20.07 -11.61
N VAL A 318 28.55 19.39 -10.45
CA VAL A 318 27.45 19.39 -9.49
C VAL A 318 27.26 20.79 -8.92
N ARG A 319 26.04 21.32 -8.96
CA ARG A 319 25.68 22.52 -8.18
C ARG A 319 25.02 22.06 -6.89
N ALA A 320 25.78 22.03 -5.79
CA ALA A 320 25.20 21.89 -4.47
C ALA A 320 24.42 23.17 -4.15
N GLY A 321 23.09 23.15 -4.35
CA GLY A 321 22.23 24.20 -3.84
C GLY A 321 22.25 24.20 -2.31
N ARG A 322 22.04 25.37 -1.67
CA ARG A 322 21.95 25.46 -0.20
C ARG A 322 20.87 24.57 0.41
N ASP A 323 19.84 24.21 -0.37
CA ASP A 323 18.71 23.39 0.07
C ASP A 323 18.94 21.87 -0.06
N LEU A 324 20.08 21.44 -0.62
CA LEU A 324 20.34 20.03 -0.89
C LEU A 324 20.32 19.13 0.37
N PRO A 325 20.96 19.49 1.51
CA PRO A 325 20.85 18.70 2.74
C PRO A 325 19.40 18.51 3.20
N LEU A 326 18.57 19.56 3.08
CA LEU A 326 17.15 19.48 3.44
C LEU A 326 16.40 18.50 2.53
N GLN A 327 16.65 18.51 1.22
CA GLN A 327 16.03 17.56 0.29
C GLN A 327 16.40 16.10 0.64
N ILE A 328 17.65 15.86 1.01
CA ILE A 328 18.12 14.52 1.39
C ILE A 328 17.54 14.10 2.74
N THR A 329 17.44 15.02 3.70
CA THR A 329 16.72 14.78 4.95
C THR A 329 15.27 14.39 4.67
N LEU A 330 14.58 15.09 3.76
CA LEU A 330 13.21 14.75 3.36
C LEU A 330 13.13 13.37 2.70
N LEU A 331 14.10 12.98 1.85
CA LEU A 331 14.13 11.63 1.27
C LEU A 331 14.42 10.53 2.31
N GLY A 332 15.22 10.83 3.34
CA GLY A 332 15.40 9.94 4.48
C GLY A 332 14.13 9.79 5.32
N PHE A 333 13.40 10.90 5.53
CA PHE A 333 12.07 10.88 6.15
C PHE A 333 11.08 10.05 5.33
N MET A 334 11.02 10.24 4.01
CA MET A 334 10.17 9.44 3.13
C MET A 334 10.53 7.96 3.17
N SER A 335 11.83 7.62 3.19
CA SER A 335 12.29 6.24 3.35
C SER A 335 11.86 5.62 4.69
N ALA A 336 11.80 6.42 5.76
CA ALA A 336 11.26 5.98 7.05
C ALA A 336 9.75 5.75 6.96
N VAL A 337 9.01 6.64 6.31
CA VAL A 337 7.57 6.47 6.03
C VAL A 337 7.32 5.18 5.25
N HIS A 338 8.08 4.92 4.20
CA HIS A 338 8.03 3.68 3.43
C HIS A 338 8.23 2.47 4.34
N TYR A 339 9.29 2.45 5.14
CA TYR A 339 9.54 1.35 6.09
C TYR A 339 8.40 1.11 7.09
N MET A 340 7.82 2.18 7.64
CA MET A 340 6.72 2.06 8.62
C MET A 340 5.38 1.69 7.97
N THR A 341 5.23 1.88 6.65
CA THR A 341 4.02 1.61 5.86
C THR A 341 4.08 0.25 5.18
N ASN A 342 5.25 -0.15 4.70
CA ASN A 342 5.59 -1.43 4.11
C ASN A 342 7.10 -1.66 4.24
N ALA A 343 7.50 -2.57 5.13
CA ALA A 343 8.90 -2.71 5.54
C ALA A 343 9.91 -2.96 4.39
N PHE A 344 9.47 -3.55 3.26
CA PHE A 344 10.31 -3.74 2.07
C PHE A 344 10.64 -2.44 1.35
N ASP A 345 9.72 -1.47 1.35
CA ASP A 345 9.83 -0.27 0.54
C ASP A 345 10.88 0.69 1.09
N GLY A 346 11.10 0.70 2.42
CA GLY A 346 12.15 1.49 3.06
C GLY A 346 13.55 1.25 2.47
N PRO A 347 14.09 0.01 2.52
CA PRO A 347 15.35 -0.34 1.88
C PRO A 347 15.40 -0.06 0.37
N ILE A 348 14.30 -0.28 -0.35
CA ILE A 348 14.21 -0.01 -1.80
C ILE A 348 14.47 1.48 -2.07
N TYR A 349 13.77 2.38 -1.37
CA TYR A 349 13.91 3.82 -1.60
C TYR A 349 15.19 4.43 -1.01
N LEU A 350 15.74 3.85 0.06
CA LEU A 350 17.10 4.15 0.52
C LEU A 350 18.14 3.83 -0.57
N LEU A 351 18.04 2.64 -1.17
CA LEU A 351 18.96 2.22 -2.22
C LEU A 351 18.79 3.09 -3.47
N LEU A 352 17.57 3.33 -3.93
CA LEU A 352 17.31 4.19 -5.08
C LEU A 352 17.88 5.60 -4.87
N THR A 353 17.63 6.20 -3.71
CA THR A 353 18.18 7.53 -3.37
C THR A 353 19.71 7.49 -3.35
N SER A 354 20.30 6.42 -2.83
CA SER A 354 21.76 6.23 -2.82
C SER A 354 22.34 6.12 -4.23
N VAL A 355 21.64 5.46 -5.17
CA VAL A 355 22.03 5.40 -6.59
C VAL A 355 22.02 6.80 -7.21
N PHE A 356 20.97 7.59 -6.97
CA PHE A 356 20.92 8.99 -7.43
C PHE A 356 22.07 9.82 -6.85
N LEU A 357 22.36 9.70 -5.55
CA LEU A 357 23.47 10.40 -4.91
C LEU A 357 24.82 9.95 -5.46
N LEU A 358 25.00 8.66 -5.75
CA LEU A 358 26.22 8.14 -6.36
C LEU A 358 26.43 8.71 -7.76
N LEU A 359 25.38 8.84 -8.56
CA LEU A 359 25.49 9.41 -9.91
C LEU A 359 25.76 10.92 -9.87
N ILE A 360 25.17 11.64 -8.90
CA ILE A 360 25.43 13.06 -8.68
C ILE A 360 26.87 13.28 -8.18
N PHE A 361 27.28 12.63 -7.09
CA PHE A 361 28.52 12.96 -6.37
C PHE A 361 29.71 12.05 -6.67
N ARG A 362 29.50 10.90 -7.34
CA ARG A 362 30.48 9.80 -7.48
C ARG A 362 31.02 9.35 -6.11
N PHE A 363 32.08 8.56 -6.07
CA PHE A 363 32.72 8.16 -4.80
C PHE A 363 33.56 9.30 -4.20
N SER A 364 32.91 10.42 -3.87
CA SER A 364 33.55 11.61 -3.28
C SER A 364 33.20 11.76 -1.79
N ARG A 365 33.92 12.64 -1.08
CA ARG A 365 33.59 13.02 0.30
C ARG A 365 32.14 13.54 0.42
N MET A 366 31.64 14.23 -0.60
CA MET A 366 30.26 14.73 -0.61
C MET A 366 29.25 13.58 -0.69
N PHE A 367 29.53 12.50 -1.40
CA PHE A 367 28.68 11.32 -1.41
C PHE A 367 28.56 10.72 0.00
N VAL A 368 29.68 10.53 0.69
CA VAL A 368 29.70 9.98 2.06
C VAL A 368 28.90 10.85 3.03
N ILE A 369 29.08 12.18 2.98
CA ILE A 369 28.32 13.12 3.83
C ILE A 369 26.82 12.99 3.59
N HIS A 370 26.39 13.00 2.32
CA HIS A 370 24.98 12.96 1.97
C HIS A 370 24.33 11.61 2.23
N ILE A 371 25.05 10.50 2.06
CA ILE A 371 24.61 9.17 2.51
C ILE A 371 24.46 9.14 4.04
N GLY A 372 25.39 9.76 4.77
CA GLY A 372 25.28 9.92 6.22
C GLY A 372 24.02 10.69 6.64
N ILE A 373 23.68 11.78 5.94
CA ILE A 373 22.44 12.54 6.18
C ILE A 373 21.20 11.70 5.86
N LEU A 374 21.21 10.97 4.73
CA LEU A 374 20.12 10.10 4.32
C LEU A 374 19.82 9.02 5.38
N ILE A 375 20.86 8.28 5.77
CA ILE A 375 20.75 7.20 6.77
C ILE A 375 20.40 7.76 8.15
N GLY A 376 21.06 8.85 8.57
CA GLY A 376 20.78 9.50 9.84
C GLY A 376 19.33 10.00 9.94
N SER A 377 18.81 10.59 8.86
CA SER A 377 17.41 10.99 8.76
C SER A 377 16.46 9.77 8.82
N PHE A 378 16.73 8.72 8.04
CA PHE A 378 15.94 7.49 8.07
C PHE A 378 15.85 6.89 9.48
N ILE A 379 16.99 6.76 10.18
CA ILE A 379 17.04 6.23 11.55
C ILE A 379 16.25 7.15 12.49
N LEU A 380 16.49 8.47 12.44
CA LEU A 380 15.82 9.44 13.31
C LEU A 380 14.30 9.33 13.20
N PHE A 381 13.77 9.34 11.98
CA PHE A 381 12.32 9.39 11.77
C PHE A 381 11.63 8.03 11.94
N SER A 382 12.33 6.92 11.74
CA SER A 382 11.79 5.55 11.96
C SER A 382 11.96 5.05 13.39
N LEU A 383 12.75 5.72 14.23
CA LEU A 383 13.06 5.27 15.59
C LEU A 383 11.82 5.05 16.47
N PRO A 384 10.83 5.96 16.55
CA PRO A 384 9.65 5.77 17.40
C PRO A 384 8.85 4.51 17.04
N PHE A 385 8.84 4.13 15.77
CA PHE A 385 8.21 2.91 15.29
C PHE A 385 9.09 1.67 15.57
N SER A 386 10.38 1.77 15.24
CA SER A 386 11.34 0.65 15.33
C SER A 386 11.57 0.15 16.75
N VAL A 387 11.33 0.99 17.77
CA VAL A 387 11.39 0.57 19.19
C VAL A 387 10.30 -0.45 19.54
N HIS A 388 9.17 -0.42 18.84
CA HIS A 388 8.02 -1.30 19.11
C HIS A 388 7.80 -2.37 18.03
N PHE A 389 8.47 -2.24 16.88
CA PHE A 389 8.37 -3.19 15.77
C PHE A 389 9.55 -4.17 15.76
N LYS A 390 9.23 -5.46 15.71
CA LYS A 390 10.20 -6.55 15.52
C LYS A 390 10.04 -7.11 14.11
N PRO A 391 11.05 -6.95 13.23
CA PRO A 391 11.02 -7.57 11.91
C PRO A 391 10.89 -9.09 12.00
N PHE A 392 10.06 -9.67 11.14
CA PHE A 392 9.83 -11.11 11.05
C PHE A 392 10.71 -11.81 10.00
N VAL A 393 11.62 -11.06 9.37
CA VAL A 393 12.62 -11.58 8.44
C VAL A 393 13.74 -12.27 9.21
N THR A 394 14.11 -13.48 8.77
CA THR A 394 15.12 -14.30 9.49
C THR A 394 16.48 -14.38 8.78
N ALA A 395 16.51 -14.30 7.44
CA ALA A 395 17.71 -14.38 6.62
C ALA A 395 17.46 -13.94 5.16
N ILE A 396 18.51 -13.88 4.36
CA ILE A 396 18.44 -13.75 2.89
C ILE A 396 18.69 -15.15 2.31
N GLY A 397 17.66 -15.79 1.78
CA GLY A 397 17.78 -17.06 1.08
C GLY A 397 18.35 -16.89 -0.32
N VAL A 398 19.08 -17.91 -0.80
CA VAL A 398 19.62 -17.97 -2.16
C VAL A 398 18.84 -18.99 -2.98
N ASN A 399 18.18 -18.53 -4.05
CA ASN A 399 17.41 -19.38 -4.95
C ASN A 399 18.34 -20.33 -5.71
N CYS A 400 17.96 -21.61 -5.83
CA CYS A 400 18.74 -22.63 -6.52
C CYS A 400 20.19 -22.72 -6.01
N SER A 401 20.35 -22.74 -4.69
CA SER A 401 21.66 -22.86 -4.03
C SER A 401 22.43 -24.12 -4.50
N PRO A 402 23.70 -23.98 -4.95
CA PRO A 402 24.58 -25.12 -5.23
C PRO A 402 24.75 -26.06 -4.03
N SER A 403 24.96 -27.35 -4.29
CA SER A 403 25.07 -28.39 -3.25
C SER A 403 26.11 -28.05 -2.18
N PHE A 404 27.30 -27.60 -2.59
CA PHE A 404 28.39 -27.25 -1.67
C PHE A 404 28.02 -26.09 -0.71
N LEU A 405 27.10 -25.19 -1.09
CA LEU A 405 26.60 -24.13 -0.21
C LEU A 405 25.48 -24.64 0.69
N THR A 406 24.61 -25.52 0.19
CA THR A 406 23.57 -26.14 1.02
C THR A 406 24.15 -27.01 2.14
N ASP A 407 25.32 -27.62 1.93
CA ASP A 407 26.05 -28.37 2.96
C ASP A 407 26.60 -27.46 4.06
N ILE A 408 26.92 -26.19 3.73
CA ILE A 408 27.31 -25.15 4.70
C ILE A 408 26.08 -24.62 5.46
N GLY A 409 24.91 -24.57 4.81
CA GLY A 409 23.63 -24.16 5.36
C GLY A 409 23.46 -22.64 5.54
N LYS A 410 24.43 -21.95 6.15
CA LYS A 410 24.35 -20.48 6.35
C LYS A 410 25.73 -19.84 6.34
N LEU A 411 25.87 -18.71 5.63
CA LEU A 411 27.08 -17.86 5.64
C LEU A 411 26.69 -16.39 5.81
N GLY A 412 26.94 -15.83 6.99
CA GLY A 412 26.54 -14.46 7.32
C GLY A 412 25.01 -14.29 7.22
N PRO A 413 24.50 -13.30 6.48
CA PRO A 413 23.06 -13.13 6.28
C PRO A 413 22.45 -14.13 5.29
N PHE A 414 23.28 -14.84 4.51
CA PHE A 414 22.83 -15.73 3.45
C PHE A 414 22.49 -17.13 3.98
N LEU A 415 21.34 -17.64 3.55
CA LEU A 415 20.80 -18.96 3.88
C LEU A 415 20.73 -19.83 2.62
N PHE A 416 21.23 -21.06 2.71
CA PHE A 416 21.30 -22.01 1.60
C PHE A 416 20.47 -23.24 1.93
N GLU A 417 19.27 -23.33 1.35
CA GLU A 417 18.30 -24.37 1.68
C GLU A 417 18.21 -25.43 0.56
N LYS A 418 18.34 -26.71 0.94
CA LYS A 418 18.21 -27.82 -0.01
C LYS A 418 16.77 -27.91 -0.51
N GLY A 419 16.59 -28.03 -1.83
CA GLY A 419 15.28 -28.16 -2.47
C GLY A 419 14.60 -26.82 -2.81
N ASN A 420 15.12 -25.69 -2.33
CA ASN A 420 14.61 -24.37 -2.71
C ASN A 420 15.23 -23.94 -4.05
N CYS A 421 14.62 -24.38 -5.14
CA CYS A 421 14.97 -23.95 -6.48
C CYS A 421 13.71 -23.77 -7.31
N GLN A 422 13.38 -22.51 -7.61
CA GLN A 422 12.25 -22.12 -8.43
C GLN A 422 12.71 -21.01 -9.39
N PRO A 423 13.48 -21.35 -10.45
CA PRO A 423 13.85 -20.38 -11.47
C PRO A 423 12.65 -20.07 -12.37
N ASP A 424 12.51 -18.82 -12.79
CA ASP A 424 11.41 -18.45 -13.67
C ASP A 424 11.69 -18.77 -15.13
N GLU A 425 10.65 -19.24 -15.81
CA GLU A 425 10.71 -19.40 -17.26
C GLU A 425 10.70 -18.01 -17.92
N LEU A 426 11.63 -17.78 -18.86
CA LEU A 426 11.84 -16.48 -19.50
C LEU A 426 10.56 -15.91 -20.14
N TRP A 427 9.71 -16.78 -20.69
CA TRP A 427 8.47 -16.34 -21.31
C TRP A 427 7.43 -15.89 -20.28
N MET A 428 7.44 -16.44 -19.06
CA MET A 428 6.57 -15.96 -17.98
C MET A 428 7.00 -14.57 -17.54
N LEU A 429 8.32 -14.36 -17.35
CA LEU A 429 8.87 -13.04 -17.09
C LEU A 429 8.54 -12.04 -18.21
N PHE A 430 8.55 -12.49 -19.46
CA PHE A 430 8.14 -11.66 -20.59
C PHE A 430 6.65 -11.32 -20.57
N VAL A 431 5.75 -12.24 -20.21
CA VAL A 431 4.32 -11.92 -20.06
C VAL A 431 4.09 -10.90 -18.93
N LEU A 432 4.82 -11.02 -17.82
CA LEU A 432 4.67 -10.10 -16.69
C LEU A 432 5.30 -8.72 -16.94
N TRP A 433 6.50 -8.68 -17.52
CA TRP A 433 7.34 -7.47 -17.56
C TRP A 433 7.69 -7.01 -18.98
N GLY A 434 7.32 -7.76 -20.01
CA GLY A 434 7.71 -7.54 -21.40
C GLY A 434 7.32 -6.18 -21.95
N PHE A 435 6.19 -5.60 -21.54
CA PHE A 435 5.82 -4.23 -21.91
C PHE A 435 6.89 -3.21 -21.48
N PHE A 436 7.42 -3.37 -20.27
CA PHE A 436 8.45 -2.48 -19.74
C PHE A 436 9.81 -2.75 -20.39
N PHE A 437 10.16 -4.01 -20.65
CA PHE A 437 11.38 -4.35 -21.39
C PHE A 437 11.38 -3.81 -22.82
N ILE A 438 10.26 -3.97 -23.55
CA ILE A 438 10.06 -3.39 -24.88
C ILE A 438 10.20 -1.87 -24.81
N SER A 439 9.56 -1.23 -23.82
CA SER A 439 9.67 0.22 -23.62
C SER A 439 11.11 0.65 -23.36
N PHE A 440 11.85 -0.07 -22.51
CA PHE A 440 13.24 0.23 -22.25
C PHE A 440 14.11 0.10 -23.51
N LEU A 441 13.96 -0.97 -24.29
CA LEU A 441 14.69 -1.15 -25.55
C LEU A 441 14.36 -0.05 -26.57
N LEU A 442 13.08 0.31 -26.70
CA LEU A 442 12.66 1.42 -27.54
C LEU A 442 13.20 2.77 -27.07
N PHE A 443 13.34 2.97 -25.75
CA PHE A 443 13.94 4.15 -25.17
C PHE A 443 15.43 4.25 -25.52
N ILE A 444 16.19 3.17 -25.34
CA ILE A 444 17.61 3.10 -25.73
C ILE A 444 17.77 3.33 -27.23
N TRP A 445 16.94 2.68 -28.05
CA TRP A 445 16.97 2.88 -29.50
C TRP A 445 16.57 4.31 -29.91
N GLY A 446 15.63 4.92 -29.19
CA GLY A 446 15.26 6.33 -29.35
C GLY A 446 16.45 7.25 -29.06
N LYS A 447 17.11 7.06 -27.91
CA LYS A 447 18.28 7.84 -27.49
C LYS A 447 19.47 7.66 -28.45
N ALA A 448 19.76 6.44 -28.89
CA ALA A 448 20.86 6.16 -29.81
C ALA A 448 20.68 6.79 -31.20
N ALA A 449 19.43 7.04 -31.62
CA ALA A 449 19.13 7.72 -32.88
C ALA A 449 19.33 9.25 -32.79
N GLU A 450 19.46 9.82 -31.59
CA GLU A 450 19.67 11.24 -31.38
C GLU A 450 21.17 11.59 -31.37
N LYS A 451 21.61 12.46 -32.28
CA LYS A 451 22.92 13.13 -32.22
C LYS A 451 22.95 14.32 -31.22
N TYR A 452 22.02 14.41 -30.27
CA TYR A 452 21.78 15.60 -29.44
C TYR A 452 22.11 15.44 -27.95
N LYS A 453 22.23 16.58 -27.28
CA LYS A 453 22.72 16.79 -25.91
C LYS A 453 21.97 15.96 -24.87
N GLU A 454 22.70 15.32 -23.97
CA GLU A 454 22.16 14.58 -22.83
C GLU A 454 21.30 15.49 -21.93
N HIS A 455 20.04 15.08 -21.71
CA HIS A 455 19.16 15.72 -20.73
C HIS A 455 19.15 14.91 -19.44
N ALA A 456 19.22 15.58 -18.28
CA ALA A 456 19.10 14.93 -16.97
C ALA A 456 17.79 14.14 -16.82
N THR A 457 16.74 14.51 -17.55
CA THR A 457 15.48 13.77 -17.63
C THR A 457 15.67 12.37 -18.24
N ASP A 458 16.50 12.24 -19.28
CA ASP A 458 16.77 10.94 -19.91
C ASP A 458 17.50 10.00 -18.94
N ASP A 459 18.45 10.53 -18.18
CA ASP A 459 19.20 9.75 -17.19
C ASP A 459 18.31 9.35 -16.00
N TYR A 460 17.41 10.24 -15.55
CA TYR A 460 16.40 9.89 -14.54
C TYR A 460 15.54 8.70 -15.01
N ILE A 461 15.07 8.73 -16.26
CA ILE A 461 14.25 7.66 -16.85
C ILE A 461 15.05 6.37 -17.03
N PHE A 462 16.32 6.48 -17.44
CA PHE A 462 17.23 5.34 -17.52
C PHE A 462 17.42 4.67 -16.15
N ILE A 463 17.59 5.45 -15.08
CA ILE A 463 17.70 4.94 -13.71
C ILE A 463 16.42 4.22 -13.30
N LEU A 464 15.23 4.77 -13.58
CA LEU A 464 13.97 4.10 -13.24
C LEU A 464 13.81 2.75 -13.95
N PHE A 465 14.16 2.67 -15.24
CA PHE A 465 14.13 1.38 -15.95
C PHE A 465 15.14 0.39 -15.39
N THR A 466 16.41 0.80 -15.26
CA THR A 466 17.47 -0.11 -14.81
C THR A 466 17.27 -0.55 -13.36
N PHE A 467 16.80 0.34 -12.49
CA PHE A 467 16.47 0.00 -11.11
C PHE A 467 15.24 -0.93 -11.04
N GLY A 468 14.19 -0.66 -11.84
CA GLY A 468 13.03 -1.56 -11.93
C GLY A 468 13.40 -2.96 -12.42
N ILE A 469 14.24 -3.07 -13.45
CA ILE A 469 14.80 -4.35 -13.93
C ILE A 469 15.63 -5.02 -12.84
N PHE A 470 16.48 -4.27 -12.13
CA PHE A 470 17.25 -4.79 -11.01
C PHE A 470 16.33 -5.40 -9.93
N LEU A 471 15.24 -4.71 -9.54
CA LEU A 471 14.27 -5.23 -8.59
C LEU A 471 13.59 -6.53 -9.06
N ILE A 472 13.27 -6.63 -10.35
CA ILE A 472 12.68 -7.85 -10.96
C ILE A 472 13.67 -9.01 -10.96
N LEU A 473 14.97 -8.75 -11.10
CA LEU A 473 16.00 -9.79 -11.12
C LEU A 473 16.38 -10.30 -9.73
N ILE A 474 16.19 -9.52 -8.66
CA ILE A 474 16.47 -9.97 -7.28
C ILE A 474 15.85 -11.33 -6.95
N PRO A 475 14.53 -11.57 -7.11
CA PRO A 475 13.89 -12.84 -6.76
C PRO A 475 14.39 -14.06 -7.54
N GLU A 476 15.08 -13.87 -8.67
CA GLU A 476 15.70 -14.96 -9.42
C GLU A 476 16.91 -15.55 -8.71
N PHE A 477 17.58 -14.74 -7.87
CA PHE A 477 18.81 -15.13 -7.17
C PHE A 477 18.64 -15.15 -5.65
N PHE A 478 17.86 -14.22 -5.09
CA PHE A 478 17.76 -13.98 -3.66
C PHE A 478 16.31 -13.78 -3.22
N TYR A 479 15.99 -14.27 -2.03
CA TYR A 479 14.71 -14.02 -1.39
C TYR A 479 14.88 -13.68 0.08
N ILE A 480 13.94 -12.92 0.62
CA ILE A 480 13.85 -12.63 2.04
C ILE A 480 13.13 -13.79 2.72
N LYS A 481 13.80 -14.50 3.62
CA LYS A 481 13.26 -15.70 4.29
C LYS A 481 12.14 -15.33 5.25
N ASP A 482 10.93 -15.76 4.91
CA ASP A 482 9.72 -15.69 5.73
C ASP A 482 9.20 -17.10 6.10
N ILE A 483 7.96 -17.17 6.59
CA ILE A 483 7.34 -18.39 7.13
C ILE A 483 6.84 -19.37 6.06
N TYR A 484 6.86 -19.03 4.77
CA TYR A 484 6.23 -19.84 3.72
C TYR A 484 7.23 -20.81 3.06
N PRO A 485 7.16 -22.13 3.34
CA PRO A 485 8.18 -23.06 2.85
C PRO A 485 8.09 -23.30 1.34
N ALA A 486 6.89 -23.51 0.79
CA ALA A 486 6.69 -23.76 -0.64
C ALA A 486 6.70 -22.46 -1.49
N HIS A 487 6.35 -21.34 -0.87
CA HIS A 487 6.23 -20.02 -1.49
C HIS A 487 7.37 -19.08 -1.05
N PHE A 488 8.57 -19.63 -0.84
CA PHE A 488 9.67 -18.98 -0.12
C PHE A 488 10.13 -17.64 -0.70
N ARG A 489 9.88 -17.38 -1.99
CA ARG A 489 10.20 -16.11 -2.65
C ARG A 489 8.99 -15.25 -3.03
N ALA A 490 7.76 -15.69 -2.71
CA ALA A 490 6.53 -15.03 -3.14
C ALA A 490 6.45 -13.57 -2.68
N ASN A 491 6.72 -13.29 -1.40
CA ASN A 491 6.71 -11.93 -0.88
C ASN A 491 7.83 -11.07 -1.44
N THR A 492 9.00 -11.65 -1.71
CA THR A 492 10.11 -10.89 -2.33
C THR A 492 9.73 -10.48 -3.75
N MET A 493 9.24 -11.40 -4.56
CA MET A 493 8.76 -11.11 -5.91
C MET A 493 7.64 -10.09 -5.92
N PHE A 494 6.70 -10.23 -4.98
CA PHE A 494 5.58 -9.30 -4.83
C PHE A 494 6.05 -7.88 -4.57
N LYS A 495 6.76 -7.66 -3.45
CA LYS A 495 7.08 -6.32 -2.99
C LYS A 495 8.05 -5.63 -3.96
N MET A 496 9.04 -6.36 -4.51
CA MET A 496 9.96 -5.81 -5.50
C MET A 496 9.26 -5.51 -6.84
N GLY A 497 8.43 -6.44 -7.32
CA GLY A 497 7.68 -6.30 -8.58
C GLY A 497 6.69 -5.13 -8.54
N TYR A 498 6.02 -4.91 -7.42
CA TYR A 498 5.07 -3.81 -7.24
C TYR A 498 5.75 -2.44 -7.42
N GLN A 499 6.92 -2.25 -6.81
CA GLN A 499 7.70 -1.01 -6.94
C GLN A 499 8.30 -0.86 -8.36
N ALA A 500 8.80 -1.95 -8.94
CA ALA A 500 9.27 -1.96 -10.33
C ALA A 500 8.17 -1.53 -11.32
N PHE A 501 6.93 -2.03 -11.12
CA PHE A 501 5.78 -1.66 -11.94
C PHE A 501 5.53 -0.14 -11.91
N MET A 502 5.51 0.47 -10.72
CA MET A 502 5.28 1.91 -10.58
C MET A 502 6.37 2.74 -11.26
N MET A 503 7.64 2.43 -11.02
CA MET A 503 8.77 3.16 -11.59
C MET A 503 8.82 3.04 -13.11
N MET A 504 8.66 1.82 -13.63
CA MET A 504 8.72 1.58 -15.07
C MET A 504 7.46 2.07 -15.80
N SER A 505 6.31 2.20 -15.14
CA SER A 505 5.11 2.83 -15.75
C SER A 505 5.35 4.30 -16.11
N ILE A 506 5.98 5.05 -15.20
CA ILE A 506 6.40 6.44 -15.45
C ILE A 506 7.43 6.48 -16.59
N ALA A 507 8.42 5.58 -16.55
CA ALA A 507 9.48 5.49 -17.56
C ALA A 507 8.97 5.12 -18.97
N SER A 508 8.05 4.17 -19.06
CA SER A 508 7.43 3.72 -20.33
C SER A 508 6.63 4.81 -21.01
N THR A 509 6.02 5.72 -20.24
CA THR A 509 5.30 6.85 -20.83
C THR A 509 6.24 7.85 -21.48
N TYR A 510 7.38 8.11 -20.83
CA TYR A 510 8.43 8.93 -21.41
C TYR A 510 9.02 8.31 -22.68
N THR A 511 9.12 6.98 -22.73
CA THR A 511 9.51 6.26 -23.97
C THR A 511 8.57 6.60 -25.12
N PHE A 512 7.25 6.59 -24.89
CA PHE A 512 6.27 6.95 -25.92
C PHE A 512 6.44 8.41 -26.39
N PHE A 513 6.80 9.31 -25.48
CA PHE A 513 7.17 10.68 -25.81
C PHE A 513 8.41 10.75 -26.70
N VAL A 514 9.49 10.05 -26.33
CA VAL A 514 10.75 9.99 -27.10
C VAL A 514 10.47 9.49 -28.51
N ILE A 515 9.77 8.36 -28.69
CA ILE A 515 9.48 7.85 -30.04
C ILE A 515 8.55 8.76 -30.84
N SER A 516 7.62 9.47 -30.18
CA SER A 516 6.64 10.33 -30.85
C SER A 516 7.23 11.64 -31.34
N ARG A 517 8.39 12.03 -30.83
CA ARG A 517 9.10 13.24 -31.27
C ARG A 517 9.83 13.04 -32.60
N HIS A 518 10.26 11.83 -32.88
CA HIS A 518 11.07 11.53 -34.06
C HIS A 518 10.18 11.28 -35.26
N ILE A 519 10.58 11.81 -36.42
CA ILE A 519 10.05 11.42 -37.72
C ILE A 519 11.20 10.72 -38.44
N SER A 520 11.21 9.40 -38.34
CA SER A 520 12.12 8.48 -39.04
C SER A 520 11.27 7.49 -39.85
N PRO A 521 11.83 6.81 -40.87
CA PRO A 521 11.11 5.78 -41.62
C PRO A 521 10.46 4.73 -40.70
N ASN A 522 11.15 4.38 -39.62
CA ASN A 522 10.70 3.38 -38.65
C ASN A 522 9.81 3.94 -37.51
N THR A 523 9.42 5.22 -37.51
CA THR A 523 8.65 5.81 -36.41
C THR A 523 7.28 5.15 -36.25
N LEU A 524 6.60 4.86 -37.36
CA LEU A 524 5.33 4.15 -37.34
C LEU A 524 5.48 2.76 -36.72
N LEU A 525 6.51 2.02 -37.13
CA LEU A 525 6.84 0.70 -36.58
C LEU A 525 7.12 0.76 -35.08
N LYS A 526 7.95 1.70 -34.61
CA LYS A 526 8.23 1.90 -33.18
C LYS A 526 6.97 2.20 -32.38
N LYS A 527 6.07 3.04 -32.92
CA LYS A 527 4.77 3.33 -32.30
C LYS A 527 3.90 2.07 -32.24
N ILE A 528 3.84 1.27 -33.29
CA ILE A 528 3.08 0.00 -33.31
C ILE A 528 3.64 -0.98 -32.27
N ILE A 529 4.96 -1.15 -32.22
CA ILE A 529 5.65 -2.04 -31.25
C ILE A 529 5.36 -1.61 -29.80
N TRP A 530 5.14 -0.31 -29.55
CA TRP A 530 4.76 0.16 -28.22
C TRP A 530 3.26 0.08 -27.96
N ILE A 531 2.42 0.50 -28.92
CA ILE A 531 0.96 0.61 -28.79
C ILE A 531 0.32 -0.78 -28.62
N VAL A 532 0.75 -1.80 -29.36
CA VAL A 532 0.13 -3.13 -29.28
C VAL A 532 0.27 -3.74 -27.87
N PRO A 533 1.47 -3.84 -27.27
CA PRO A 533 1.64 -4.22 -25.87
C PRO A 533 0.92 -3.28 -24.89
N PHE A 534 0.92 -1.97 -25.13
CA PHE A 534 0.18 -1.01 -24.30
C PHE A 534 -1.33 -1.31 -24.28
N LEU A 535 -1.93 -1.73 -25.40
CA LEU A 535 -3.34 -2.11 -25.43
C LEU A 535 -3.61 -3.33 -24.55
N PHE A 536 -2.76 -4.35 -24.59
CA PHE A 536 -2.88 -5.50 -23.70
C PHE A 536 -2.77 -5.09 -22.22
N VAL A 537 -1.73 -4.34 -21.86
CA VAL A 537 -1.56 -3.83 -20.49
C VAL A 537 -2.75 -2.96 -20.08
N GLY A 538 -3.18 -2.06 -20.95
CA GLY A 538 -4.16 -1.01 -20.65
C GLY A 538 -5.61 -1.46 -20.55
N VAL A 539 -5.95 -2.69 -20.97
CA VAL A 539 -7.33 -3.21 -20.87
C VAL A 539 -7.60 -4.00 -19.59
N TYR A 540 -6.57 -4.33 -18.81
CA TYR A 540 -6.69 -5.21 -17.63
C TYR A 540 -7.84 -4.81 -16.68
N MET A 541 -7.92 -3.53 -16.29
CA MET A 541 -8.96 -3.05 -15.36
C MET A 541 -10.40 -3.30 -15.86
N PHE A 542 -10.62 -3.27 -17.17
CA PHE A 542 -11.94 -3.49 -17.78
C PHE A 542 -12.42 -4.93 -17.69
N TYR A 543 -11.52 -5.88 -17.45
CA TYR A 543 -11.87 -7.27 -17.16
C TYR A 543 -11.85 -7.56 -15.66
N ALA A 544 -10.88 -6.98 -14.93
CA ALA A 544 -10.74 -7.22 -13.50
C ALA A 544 -11.92 -6.65 -12.69
N ALA A 545 -12.32 -5.40 -12.95
CA ALA A 545 -13.39 -4.77 -12.16
C ALA A 545 -14.75 -5.48 -12.33
N PRO A 546 -15.28 -5.74 -13.55
CA PRO A 546 -16.54 -6.46 -13.68
C PRO A 546 -16.47 -7.91 -13.16
N SER A 547 -15.30 -8.54 -13.24
CA SER A 547 -15.11 -9.91 -12.74
C SER A 547 -15.22 -10.00 -11.21
N TYR A 548 -14.76 -8.97 -10.47
CA TYR A 548 -14.89 -8.91 -9.01
C TYR A 548 -16.21 -8.29 -8.54
N TYR A 549 -16.61 -7.15 -9.11
CA TYR A 549 -17.76 -6.36 -8.66
C TYR A 549 -19.08 -6.77 -9.32
N GLY A 550 -19.04 -7.56 -10.40
CA GLY A 550 -20.19 -7.86 -11.24
C GLY A 550 -20.61 -6.66 -12.10
N ASN A 551 -21.78 -6.78 -12.75
CA ASN A 551 -22.37 -5.68 -13.51
C ASN A 551 -22.92 -4.61 -12.55
N PRO A 552 -22.65 -3.31 -12.79
CA PRO A 552 -23.03 -2.23 -11.88
C PRO A 552 -24.53 -1.92 -12.01
N GLN A 553 -25.36 -2.80 -11.48
CA GLN A 553 -26.83 -2.67 -11.47
C GLN A 553 -27.37 -2.21 -10.11
N LYS A 554 -26.54 -2.24 -9.06
CA LYS A 554 -26.95 -1.89 -7.70
C LYS A 554 -26.75 -0.39 -7.46
N THR A 555 -27.60 0.18 -6.61
CA THR A 555 -27.33 1.51 -6.07
C THR A 555 -26.08 1.43 -5.20
N PRO A 556 -25.05 2.26 -5.42
CA PRO A 556 -23.82 2.21 -4.63
C PRO A 556 -24.09 2.39 -3.14
N GLN A 557 -23.43 1.57 -2.33
CA GLN A 557 -23.43 1.63 -0.89
C GLN A 557 -21.98 1.66 -0.41
N LEU A 558 -21.69 2.38 0.68
CA LEU A 558 -20.32 2.44 1.22
C LEU A 558 -20.12 1.74 2.56
N ASN A 559 -21.20 1.42 3.28
CA ASN A 559 -21.09 0.73 4.56
C ASN A 559 -20.60 -0.71 4.33
N GLY A 560 -19.35 -0.98 4.72
CA GLY A 560 -18.73 -2.28 4.56
C GLY A 560 -19.15 -3.35 5.56
N THR A 561 -19.97 -3.04 6.56
CA THR A 561 -20.45 -4.01 7.55
C THR A 561 -21.80 -4.64 7.20
N THR A 562 -22.49 -4.19 6.17
CA THR A 562 -23.88 -4.61 5.88
C THR A 562 -24.01 -6.09 5.55
N TRP A 563 -22.95 -6.75 5.09
CA TRP A 563 -23.00 -8.20 4.91
C TRP A 563 -23.23 -8.95 6.24
N LEU A 564 -22.82 -8.38 7.39
CA LEU A 564 -23.08 -8.95 8.72
C LEU A 564 -24.57 -8.96 9.05
N SER A 565 -25.35 -7.94 8.62
CA SER A 565 -26.79 -7.91 8.91
C SER A 565 -27.55 -9.01 8.16
N ILE A 566 -27.00 -9.46 7.02
CA ILE A 566 -27.60 -10.48 6.17
C ILE A 566 -27.25 -11.90 6.68
N GLN A 567 -26.02 -12.11 7.14
CA GLN A 567 -25.51 -13.47 7.44
C GLN A 567 -25.31 -13.75 8.93
N ASN A 568 -25.00 -12.73 9.74
CA ASN A 568 -24.60 -12.86 11.15
C ASN A 568 -25.26 -11.76 12.02
N THR A 569 -26.60 -11.68 12.01
CA THR A 569 -27.36 -10.61 12.68
C THR A 569 -27.06 -10.51 14.17
N ASP A 570 -26.91 -11.65 14.85
CA ASP A 570 -26.54 -11.72 16.27
C ASP A 570 -25.21 -11.02 16.56
N THR A 571 -24.23 -11.25 15.70
CA THR A 571 -22.89 -10.74 15.89
C THR A 571 -22.77 -9.27 15.48
N GLN A 572 -23.52 -8.85 14.46
CA GLN A 572 -23.66 -7.44 14.11
C GLN A 572 -24.17 -6.63 15.30
N GLU A 573 -25.21 -7.10 15.98
CA GLU A 573 -25.77 -6.41 17.14
C GLU A 573 -24.80 -6.37 18.33
N ILE A 574 -24.03 -7.44 18.56
CA ILE A 574 -22.96 -7.46 19.56
C ILE A 574 -21.87 -6.42 19.22
N ILE A 575 -21.41 -6.36 17.98
CA ILE A 575 -20.44 -5.36 17.51
C ILE A 575 -20.98 -3.95 17.72
N ALA A 576 -22.25 -3.70 17.35
CA ALA A 576 -22.90 -2.41 17.52
C ALA A 576 -22.98 -2.02 19.01
N TYR A 577 -23.34 -2.98 19.88
CA TYR A 577 -23.39 -2.77 21.32
C TYR A 577 -22.01 -2.41 21.89
N LEU A 578 -20.96 -3.17 21.52
CA LEU A 578 -19.59 -2.94 21.96
C LEU A 578 -19.05 -1.59 21.50
N ASN A 579 -19.27 -1.22 20.24
CA ASN A 579 -18.84 0.08 19.71
C ASN A 579 -19.57 1.26 20.36
N LYS A 580 -20.83 1.08 20.76
CA LYS A 580 -21.63 2.15 21.39
C LYS A 580 -21.36 2.34 22.88
N HIS A 581 -21.15 1.26 23.64
CA HIS A 581 -21.13 1.30 25.10
C HIS A 581 -19.75 1.11 25.72
N ILE A 582 -18.79 0.52 25.00
CA ILE A 582 -17.48 0.16 25.56
C ILE A 582 -16.43 1.13 25.04
N THR A 583 -15.86 1.90 25.95
CA THR A 583 -14.70 2.78 25.72
C THR A 583 -13.39 2.05 26.01
N GLY A 584 -12.27 2.59 25.51
CA GLY A 584 -10.97 1.94 25.62
C GLY A 584 -10.87 0.65 24.81
N GLN A 585 -9.98 -0.26 25.23
CA GLN A 585 -9.71 -1.53 24.56
C GLN A 585 -9.66 -2.72 25.54
N PRO A 586 -10.73 -2.99 26.31
CA PRO A 586 -10.80 -4.18 27.14
C PRO A 586 -10.74 -5.46 26.30
N VAL A 587 -10.18 -6.54 26.86
CA VAL A 587 -10.03 -7.81 26.16
C VAL A 587 -11.39 -8.52 26.05
N ILE A 588 -11.71 -8.98 24.85
CA ILE A 588 -12.86 -9.83 24.56
C ILE A 588 -12.41 -11.30 24.39
N LEU A 589 -13.33 -12.22 24.59
CA LEU A 589 -13.19 -13.61 24.17
C LEU A 589 -14.18 -13.87 23.04
N GLU A 590 -13.66 -14.25 21.89
CA GLU A 590 -14.40 -14.66 20.69
C GLU A 590 -13.81 -15.95 20.13
N ALA A 591 -14.52 -16.59 19.20
CA ALA A 591 -14.02 -17.74 18.47
C ALA A 591 -12.81 -17.38 17.60
N GLN A 592 -11.69 -18.07 17.88
CA GLN A 592 -10.48 -18.03 17.05
C GLN A 592 -10.74 -18.69 15.68
N GLY A 593 -10.00 -18.36 14.63
CA GLY A 593 -10.01 -19.12 13.37
C GLY A 593 -8.76 -18.99 12.53
N ASP A 594 -8.74 -19.64 11.37
CA ASP A 594 -7.63 -19.58 10.43
C ASP A 594 -7.73 -18.36 9.50
N SER A 595 -6.63 -18.03 8.83
CA SER A 595 -6.59 -16.94 7.86
C SER A 595 -7.70 -17.05 6.82
N TYR A 596 -8.29 -15.91 6.47
CA TYR A 596 -9.33 -15.81 5.44
C TYR A 596 -10.66 -16.51 5.78
N THR A 597 -10.86 -16.90 7.04
CA THR A 597 -12.15 -17.39 7.56
C THR A 597 -12.98 -16.24 8.15
N ASP A 598 -14.29 -16.42 8.33
CA ASP A 598 -15.13 -15.39 8.94
C ASP A 598 -14.98 -15.30 10.49
N PHE A 599 -14.09 -16.09 11.10
CA PHE A 599 -13.79 -16.00 12.53
C PHE A 599 -12.98 -14.74 12.86
N ASN A 600 -12.97 -14.37 14.14
CA ASN A 600 -12.29 -13.17 14.66
C ASN A 600 -12.78 -11.83 14.10
N HIS A 601 -14.01 -11.78 13.58
CA HIS A 601 -14.55 -10.53 13.08
C HIS A 601 -15.00 -9.58 14.21
N VAL A 602 -15.35 -10.04 15.42
CA VAL A 602 -15.77 -9.09 16.47
C VAL A 602 -14.59 -8.21 16.87
N SER A 603 -13.40 -8.79 17.06
CA SER A 603 -12.19 -8.01 17.28
C SER A 603 -11.84 -7.11 16.09
N ALA A 604 -11.95 -7.59 14.85
CA ALA A 604 -11.69 -6.79 13.65
C ALA A 604 -12.62 -5.57 13.52
N TYR A 605 -13.93 -5.74 13.76
CA TYR A 605 -14.92 -4.68 13.59
C TYR A 605 -15.06 -3.75 14.80
N THR A 606 -14.51 -4.13 15.95
CA THR A 606 -14.50 -3.29 17.16
C THR A 606 -13.14 -2.66 17.41
N GLY A 607 -12.04 -3.30 17.04
CA GLY A 607 -10.68 -2.92 17.45
C GLY A 607 -10.37 -3.33 18.90
N LEU A 608 -11.18 -4.20 19.51
CA LEU A 608 -10.94 -4.75 20.84
C LEU A 608 -10.03 -5.98 20.76
N PRO A 609 -9.01 -6.10 21.64
CA PRO A 609 -8.13 -7.27 21.68
C PRO A 609 -8.88 -8.55 22.02
N THR A 610 -8.60 -9.64 21.31
CA THR A 610 -9.03 -10.99 21.66
C THR A 610 -7.86 -11.86 22.13
N VAL A 611 -8.14 -12.99 22.77
CA VAL A 611 -7.12 -13.91 23.29
C VAL A 611 -6.19 -14.40 22.17
N ALA A 612 -6.77 -14.80 21.04
CA ALA A 612 -6.05 -15.27 19.85
C ALA A 612 -6.89 -15.07 18.58
N GLY A 613 -6.29 -14.42 17.58
CA GLY A 613 -6.86 -14.23 16.25
C GLY A 613 -6.40 -15.25 15.21
N TRP A 614 -6.29 -14.80 13.95
CA TRP A 614 -5.86 -15.64 12.84
C TRP A 614 -4.43 -16.18 13.01
N TRP A 615 -4.30 -17.50 12.97
CA TRP A 615 -3.06 -18.18 13.36
C TRP A 615 -1.87 -17.82 12.46
N VAL A 616 -2.00 -17.93 11.14
CA VAL A 616 -0.87 -17.70 10.21
C VAL A 616 -0.44 -16.24 10.20
N HIS A 617 -1.37 -15.29 10.37
CA HIS A 617 -1.05 -13.87 10.42
C HIS A 617 -0.23 -13.51 11.67
N GLU A 618 -0.68 -13.94 12.84
CA GLU A 618 0.10 -13.75 14.07
C GLU A 618 1.40 -14.55 14.07
N TRP A 619 1.44 -15.74 13.46
CA TRP A 619 2.69 -16.45 13.26
C TRP A 619 3.67 -15.57 12.45
N LEU A 620 3.24 -15.04 11.30
CA LEU A 620 4.06 -14.17 10.48
C LEU A 620 4.57 -12.98 11.31
N TRP A 621 3.70 -12.27 12.01
CA TRP A 621 4.08 -11.07 12.74
C TRP A 621 4.96 -11.36 13.94
N ARG A 622 4.73 -12.47 14.67
CA ARG A 622 5.48 -12.79 15.89
C ARG A 622 6.73 -13.62 15.61
N GLY A 623 6.91 -14.11 14.38
CA GLY A 623 8.04 -14.94 13.96
C GLY A 623 7.99 -16.39 14.46
N SER A 624 6.89 -16.82 15.10
CA SER A 624 6.75 -18.19 15.62
C SER A 624 5.30 -18.65 15.68
N ALA A 625 5.05 -19.86 15.18
CA ALA A 625 3.73 -20.50 15.22
C ALA A 625 3.25 -20.74 16.66
N ASP A 626 4.19 -20.88 17.61
CA ASP A 626 3.91 -21.09 19.03
C ASP A 626 3.20 -19.91 19.70
N ALA A 627 3.38 -18.68 19.18
CA ALA A 627 2.86 -17.48 19.81
C ALA A 627 1.34 -17.55 19.99
N VAL A 628 0.63 -17.92 18.92
CA VAL A 628 -0.82 -18.19 18.94
C VAL A 628 -1.13 -19.67 19.19
N GLY A 629 -0.30 -20.59 18.70
CA GLY A 629 -0.46 -22.03 18.89
C GLY A 629 -0.67 -22.41 20.37
N LYS A 630 0.06 -21.76 21.29
CA LYS A 630 -0.07 -22.00 22.74
C LYS A 630 -1.34 -21.41 23.37
N ARG A 631 -2.01 -20.45 22.72
CA ARG A 631 -3.25 -19.82 23.21
C ARG A 631 -4.50 -20.52 22.70
N ILE A 632 -4.45 -21.19 21.55
CA ILE A 632 -5.61 -21.89 20.96
C ILE A 632 -6.23 -22.92 21.94
N PRO A 633 -5.46 -23.83 22.58
CA PRO A 633 -6.02 -24.76 23.56
C PRO A 633 -6.67 -24.07 24.77
N ASP A 634 -6.16 -22.91 25.17
CA ASP A 634 -6.77 -22.13 26.25
C ASP A 634 -8.12 -21.53 25.81
N VAL A 635 -8.26 -21.07 24.56
CA VAL A 635 -9.55 -20.61 24.02
C VAL A 635 -10.56 -21.76 23.95
N VAL A 636 -10.14 -22.94 23.51
CA VAL A 636 -10.97 -24.16 23.54
C VAL A 636 -11.42 -24.46 24.98
N ALA A 637 -10.50 -24.47 25.94
CA ALA A 637 -10.84 -24.70 27.34
C ALA A 637 -11.77 -23.63 27.92
N LEU A 638 -11.57 -22.35 27.55
CA LEU A 638 -12.46 -21.25 27.95
C LEU A 638 -13.91 -21.48 27.51
N TYR A 639 -14.14 -22.08 26.33
CA TYR A 639 -15.49 -22.38 25.84
C TYR A 639 -16.02 -23.75 26.29
N GLU A 640 -15.22 -24.82 26.22
CA GLU A 640 -15.69 -26.21 26.35
C GLU A 640 -15.41 -26.85 27.72
N SER A 641 -14.48 -26.32 28.52
CA SER A 641 -14.19 -26.93 29.83
C SER A 641 -15.38 -26.85 30.77
N LYS A 642 -15.68 -27.98 31.43
CA LYS A 642 -16.66 -28.07 32.53
C LYS A 642 -16.11 -27.53 33.86
N ASP A 643 -14.80 -27.36 33.98
CA ASP A 643 -14.16 -26.82 35.18
C ASP A 643 -14.24 -25.28 35.21
N ILE A 644 -15.11 -24.79 36.10
CA ILE A 644 -15.31 -23.36 36.35
C ILE A 644 -14.05 -22.70 36.94
N LYS A 645 -13.25 -23.42 37.75
CA LYS A 645 -12.00 -22.88 38.34
C LYS A 645 -10.95 -22.70 37.26
N GLN A 646 -10.78 -23.68 36.36
CA GLN A 646 -9.91 -23.54 35.19
C GLN A 646 -10.35 -22.38 34.30
N THR A 647 -11.64 -22.30 33.96
CA THR A 647 -12.19 -21.21 33.14
C THR A 647 -11.90 -19.85 33.78
N ARG A 648 -12.15 -19.70 35.09
CA ARG A 648 -11.84 -18.46 35.85
C ARG A 648 -10.36 -18.10 35.81
N LYS A 649 -9.47 -19.09 35.97
CA LYS A 649 -8.02 -18.88 35.90
C LYS A 649 -7.60 -18.36 34.53
N LEU A 650 -8.17 -18.90 33.46
CA LEU A 650 -7.87 -18.48 32.09
C LEU A 650 -8.44 -17.08 31.77
N LEU A 651 -9.67 -16.77 32.20
CA LEU A 651 -10.23 -15.41 32.06
C LEU A 651 -9.32 -14.37 32.72
N LYS A 652 -8.83 -14.65 33.94
CA LYS A 652 -7.86 -13.79 34.64
C LYS A 652 -6.48 -13.76 33.97
N LYS A 653 -5.99 -14.90 33.46
CA LYS A 653 -4.70 -14.99 32.74
C LYS A 653 -4.66 -14.03 31.56
N TYR A 654 -5.75 -13.94 30.79
CA TYR A 654 -5.84 -13.09 29.61
C TYR A 654 -6.51 -11.74 29.84
N ASP A 655 -6.97 -11.47 31.06
CA ASP A 655 -7.69 -10.23 31.42
C ASP A 655 -8.96 -10.01 30.60
N VAL A 656 -9.65 -11.10 30.27
CA VAL A 656 -10.90 -11.08 29.50
C VAL A 656 -11.96 -10.34 30.31
N SER A 657 -12.48 -9.25 29.76
CA SER A 657 -13.56 -8.44 30.34
C SER A 657 -14.94 -8.85 29.81
N TYR A 658 -15.00 -9.33 28.57
CA TYR A 658 -16.25 -9.72 27.91
C TYR A 658 -16.11 -11.05 27.19
N VAL A 659 -17.10 -11.93 27.38
CA VAL A 659 -17.21 -13.20 26.65
C VAL A 659 -18.37 -13.12 25.68
N ILE A 660 -18.08 -13.44 24.41
CA ILE A 660 -19.06 -13.49 23.33
C ILE A 660 -19.49 -14.94 23.15
N VAL A 661 -20.80 -15.13 23.00
CA VAL A 661 -21.40 -16.39 22.57
C VAL A 661 -22.39 -16.09 21.46
N SER A 662 -22.00 -16.34 20.22
CA SER A 662 -22.80 -16.13 19.01
C SER A 662 -22.97 -17.44 18.22
N THR A 663 -23.49 -17.33 17.01
CA THR A 663 -23.56 -18.41 16.03
C THR A 663 -22.18 -19.02 15.76
N LEU A 664 -21.12 -18.20 15.63
CA LEU A 664 -19.77 -18.70 15.30
C LEU A 664 -19.15 -19.51 16.45
N GLU A 665 -19.30 -19.07 17.70
CA GLU A 665 -18.81 -19.82 18.85
C GLU A 665 -19.50 -21.19 18.96
N ARG A 666 -20.82 -21.26 18.76
CA ARG A 666 -21.57 -22.53 18.78
C ARG A 666 -21.22 -23.44 17.61
N GLN A 667 -20.90 -22.86 16.44
CA GLN A 667 -20.47 -23.63 15.29
C GLN A 667 -19.09 -24.26 15.52
N LYS A 668 -18.15 -23.52 16.09
CA LYS A 668 -16.77 -24.00 16.30
C LYS A 668 -16.63 -24.91 17.53
N TYR A 669 -17.22 -24.54 18.67
CA TYR A 669 -17.08 -25.27 19.94
C TYR A 669 -18.33 -26.11 20.20
N LYS A 670 -18.29 -27.39 19.82
CA LYS A 670 -19.45 -28.30 19.91
C LYS A 670 -19.83 -28.64 21.35
N GLU A 671 -18.84 -28.65 22.24
CA GLU A 671 -19.03 -28.95 23.66
C GLU A 671 -19.16 -27.67 24.51
N LEU A 672 -19.59 -26.55 23.91
CA LEU A 672 -19.71 -25.24 24.54
C LEU A 672 -20.51 -25.29 25.85
N GLN A 673 -19.89 -24.86 26.94
CA GLN A 673 -20.49 -24.83 28.28
C GLN A 673 -21.07 -23.45 28.61
N GLU A 674 -22.11 -22.98 27.91
CA GLU A 674 -22.61 -21.60 28.03
C GLU A 674 -23.08 -21.23 29.45
N ALA A 675 -23.72 -22.15 30.17
CA ALA A 675 -24.28 -21.92 31.50
C ALA A 675 -23.23 -21.48 32.55
N LYS A 676 -21.94 -21.77 32.32
CA LYS A 676 -20.86 -21.35 33.23
C LYS A 676 -20.62 -19.85 33.21
N PHE A 677 -20.89 -19.18 32.10
CA PHE A 677 -20.66 -17.74 31.97
C PHE A 677 -21.62 -16.90 32.82
N THR A 678 -22.84 -17.38 33.07
CA THR A 678 -23.76 -16.77 34.05
C THR A 678 -23.25 -16.86 35.50
N LYS A 679 -22.41 -17.85 35.81
CA LYS A 679 -21.76 -17.99 37.14
C LYS A 679 -20.49 -17.14 37.24
N LEU A 680 -19.78 -16.96 36.13
CA LEU A 680 -18.50 -16.24 36.04
C LEU A 680 -18.65 -14.74 35.70
N GLY A 681 -19.83 -14.31 35.27
CA GLY A 681 -20.09 -12.98 34.77
C GLY A 681 -21.56 -12.57 34.86
N LYS A 682 -21.87 -11.37 34.37
CA LYS A 682 -23.23 -10.86 34.18
C LYS A 682 -23.53 -10.84 32.68
N LYS A 683 -24.67 -11.42 32.27
CA LYS A 683 -25.18 -11.26 30.91
C LYS A 683 -25.68 -9.81 30.75
N ILE A 684 -25.06 -9.05 29.84
CA ILE A 684 -25.33 -7.60 29.67
C ILE A 684 -26.01 -7.27 28.35
N PHE A 685 -25.97 -8.19 27.38
CA PHE A 685 -26.62 -8.03 26.09
C PHE A 685 -27.07 -9.38 25.55
N VAL A 686 -28.21 -9.37 24.85
CA VAL A 686 -28.77 -10.49 24.08
C VAL A 686 -29.25 -9.93 22.76
N SER A 687 -28.91 -10.57 21.64
CA SER A 687 -29.36 -10.14 20.32
C SER A 687 -30.86 -10.35 20.13
N SER A 688 -31.46 -9.62 19.19
CA SER A 688 -32.89 -9.67 18.88
C SER A 688 -33.39 -11.08 18.52
N ASN A 689 -32.55 -11.87 17.84
CA ASN A 689 -32.85 -13.26 17.49
C ASN A 689 -32.61 -14.26 18.63
N GLY A 690 -32.13 -13.81 19.79
CA GLY A 690 -31.88 -14.65 20.98
C GLY A 690 -30.64 -15.54 20.93
N PHE A 691 -29.92 -15.60 19.81
CA PHE A 691 -28.75 -16.46 19.66
C PHE A 691 -27.45 -15.83 20.17
N GLY A 692 -27.28 -14.52 20.02
CA GLY A 692 -26.10 -13.78 20.51
C GLY A 692 -26.24 -13.39 21.97
N ALA A 693 -25.18 -13.58 22.75
CA ALA A 693 -25.08 -13.11 24.13
C ALA A 693 -23.70 -12.55 24.44
N LEU A 694 -23.67 -11.47 25.23
CA LEU A 694 -22.45 -10.86 25.76
C LEU A 694 -22.45 -10.95 27.28
N TYR A 695 -21.39 -11.52 27.83
CA TYR A 695 -21.21 -11.68 29.28
C TYR A 695 -20.03 -10.81 29.75
N GLN A 696 -20.28 -9.91 30.70
CA GLN A 696 -19.23 -9.17 31.38
C GLN A 696 -18.67 -10.01 32.53
N THR A 697 -17.37 -10.25 32.55
CA THR A 697 -16.71 -11.05 33.60
C THR A 697 -16.68 -10.31 34.94
N LYS A 698 -16.69 -11.06 36.05
CA LYS A 698 -16.59 -10.53 37.42
C LYS A 698 -15.16 -10.38 37.91
#